data_AF-A0A432XK14-F1
#
_entry.id   AF-A0A432XK14-F1
#
_cell.length_a   1.000
_cell.length_b   1.000
_cell.length_c   1.000
_cell.angle_alpha   90.00
_cell.angle_beta   90.00
_cell.angle_gamma   90.00
#
_symmetry.space_group_name_H-M   'P 1'
#
loop_
_entity.id
_entity.type
_entity.pdbx_description
1 polymer ?
#
loop_
_entity_poly.entity_id
_entity_poly.type
_entity_poly.pdbx_seq_one_letter_code
_entity_poly.pdbx_strand_id
1 'polypeptide(L)'
;MRELIEKYFHIQPSLAITEVAARLRLVCEAVLEINEISAEERSELSRIYEYLCSYKEAEITNFRRTEFHGELESHPLSVTMMLIPAFGENHANFHQFKLLCAMLARLYLSRGTDDYEAYLQFYKTFIRNNDAQLPFGANFVTRASIYEVQVELRKVALNRNNTELEKLSRYYQPSREPTSKNAHSDGFNAAAKYLRQRLQLDGDINADLVDALNKNGEHLASVLHITPELTKLTSQEYSIFQKKITGIQRALYNAEVAPAWTLSAATPCELTALLNHIDKNLILEKFSQIDAKTSAYLFIFFLKILGVPRPLELMLINRGSPKFSASMIQAGSIDYLLKKRVKNELEDARLTLNARLIDIEGPKEESRRFHYYTSELITIRLPEPLISLLQNSLSNIDATRRHECEISYAFGIEENDSNAWINAQIKSAGFAKFGITRSSFEKVFLQYAREAIPEATLNLLQQQGSVQQHYLLQSHREIAKQINQAWGSFIATVGFTRVTRVDAVSHSEHLAHAGSEMTLRSSLLDEILMHSVNSASQHLKTEAFHAFNELAFYIYLRVSMTVGLRPVAEPFPNHEFYSSKLGVMSVKDKAVHHKKERRLIVLTSKLCELIDAHIAVAEGLASILAISTPIHIVSRITDNKKWESFSSAFVNDKLTQLLTAKVTSHSLRHVAAQSFLRSSITQGQFLQSALNLFLNHSRSNAYALSNHSLLSITDFITSQRKQLEVYDAHHHENDAKALQLLELLRKEFKL
;
A
#
# COMPACT_ATOMS: atom_id res chain seq x y z
N MET A 1 -17.06 -40.09 31.92
CA MET A 1 -18.27 -39.54 31.28
C MET A 1 -18.17 -38.06 30.97
N ARG A 2 -17.84 -37.17 31.93
CA ARG A 2 -17.70 -35.73 31.65
C ARG A 2 -16.71 -35.42 30.53
N GLU A 3 -15.53 -36.03 30.56
CA GLU A 3 -14.50 -35.89 29.52
C GLU A 3 -14.99 -36.35 28.13
N LEU A 4 -15.82 -37.39 28.09
CA LEU A 4 -16.40 -37.91 26.85
C LEU A 4 -17.48 -36.96 26.29
N ILE A 5 -18.29 -36.35 27.16
CA ILE A 5 -19.24 -35.30 26.78
C ILE A 5 -18.48 -34.07 26.25
N GLU A 6 -17.40 -33.69 26.93
CA GLU A 6 -16.58 -32.55 26.56
C GLU A 6 -15.92 -32.72 25.19
N LYS A 7 -15.38 -33.93 24.94
CA LYS A 7 -14.79 -34.32 23.64
C LYS A 7 -15.73 -34.05 22.45
N TYR A 8 -17.02 -34.33 22.61
CA TYR A 8 -17.98 -34.27 21.50
C TYR A 8 -18.79 -32.97 21.41
N PHE A 9 -19.11 -32.37 22.55
CA PHE A 9 -20.05 -31.24 22.61
C PHE A 9 -19.43 -29.93 23.10
N HIS A 10 -18.17 -29.95 23.54
CA HIS A 10 -17.41 -28.78 23.99
C HIS A 10 -18.25 -27.93 24.96
N ILE A 11 -18.54 -28.51 26.13
CA ILE A 11 -19.45 -27.90 27.10
C ILE A 11 -18.67 -26.94 27.98
N GLN A 12 -19.21 -25.73 28.11
CA GLN A 12 -18.63 -24.71 28.97
C GLN A 12 -18.30 -25.29 30.38
N PRO A 13 -17.05 -25.16 30.87
CA PRO A 13 -16.61 -25.81 32.11
C PRO A 13 -17.41 -25.45 33.37
N SER A 14 -18.01 -24.27 33.39
CA SER A 14 -18.84 -23.75 34.50
C SER A 14 -20.21 -24.43 34.59
N LEU A 15 -20.72 -25.03 33.52
CA LEU A 15 -22.04 -25.67 33.51
C LEU A 15 -21.95 -27.04 34.18
N ALA A 16 -22.87 -27.30 35.11
CA ALA A 16 -23.00 -28.63 35.70
C ALA A 16 -23.70 -29.58 34.71
N ILE A 17 -23.33 -30.87 34.75
CA ILE A 17 -23.93 -31.90 33.87
C ILE A 17 -25.46 -31.95 34.07
N THR A 18 -25.93 -31.74 35.29
CA THR A 18 -27.35 -31.69 35.65
C THR A 18 -28.11 -30.58 34.91
N GLU A 19 -27.45 -29.44 34.62
CA GLU A 19 -28.07 -28.28 33.97
C GLU A 19 -28.19 -28.47 32.45
N VAL A 20 -27.21 -29.16 31.84
CA VAL A 20 -27.20 -29.43 30.39
C VAL A 20 -28.00 -30.69 30.02
N ALA A 21 -28.25 -31.59 30.98
CA ALA A 21 -28.77 -32.93 30.71
C ALA A 21 -30.09 -32.96 29.92
N ALA A 22 -31.05 -32.11 30.28
CA ALA A 22 -32.37 -32.11 29.64
C ALA A 22 -32.29 -31.81 28.13
N ARG A 23 -31.44 -30.85 27.73
CA ARG A 23 -31.25 -30.44 26.33
C ARG A 23 -30.33 -31.39 25.60
N LEU A 24 -29.18 -31.70 26.21
CA LEU A 24 -28.18 -32.55 25.60
C LEU A 24 -28.72 -33.95 25.34
N ARG A 25 -29.57 -34.49 26.22
CA ARG A 25 -30.24 -35.77 26.01
C ARG A 25 -31.07 -35.79 24.72
N LEU A 26 -31.86 -34.74 24.46
CA LEU A 26 -32.66 -34.64 23.23
C LEU A 26 -31.80 -34.40 21.99
N VAL A 27 -30.68 -33.69 22.12
CA VAL A 27 -29.69 -33.55 21.05
C VAL A 27 -29.06 -34.91 20.74
N CYS A 28 -28.64 -35.68 21.76
CA CYS A 28 -28.10 -37.03 21.58
C CYS A 28 -29.13 -37.98 20.98
N GLU A 29 -30.40 -37.96 21.44
CA GLU A 29 -31.51 -38.73 20.87
C GLU A 29 -31.65 -38.43 19.37
N ALA A 30 -31.71 -37.15 19.01
CA ALA A 30 -31.84 -36.73 17.62
C ALA A 30 -30.63 -37.15 16.75
N VAL A 31 -29.40 -37.03 17.26
CA VAL A 31 -28.19 -37.49 16.54
C VAL A 31 -28.21 -39.01 16.32
N LEU A 32 -28.64 -39.79 17.32
CA LEU A 32 -28.78 -41.24 17.20
C LEU A 32 -29.84 -41.65 16.17
N GLU A 33 -30.92 -40.86 16.04
CA GLU A 33 -31.97 -41.08 15.03
C GLU A 33 -31.55 -40.71 13.61
N ILE A 34 -30.72 -39.67 13.44
CA ILE A 34 -30.25 -39.19 12.13
C ILE A 34 -29.33 -40.22 11.44
N ASN A 35 -28.66 -41.08 12.21
CA ASN A 35 -27.88 -42.22 11.70
C ASN A 35 -26.78 -41.83 10.69
N GLU A 36 -26.15 -40.66 10.87
CA GLU A 36 -25.06 -40.13 10.04
C GLU A 36 -23.66 -40.28 10.70
N ILE A 37 -23.57 -40.99 11.84
CA ILE A 37 -22.33 -41.19 12.62
C ILE A 37 -21.82 -42.63 12.54
N SER A 38 -20.51 -42.86 12.75
CA SER A 38 -19.91 -44.20 12.67
C SER A 38 -20.40 -45.15 13.79
N ALA A 39 -20.18 -46.46 13.63
CA ALA A 39 -20.59 -47.46 14.62
C ALA A 39 -19.93 -47.26 16.00
N GLU A 40 -18.65 -46.84 16.01
CA GLU A 40 -17.91 -46.53 17.23
C GLU A 40 -18.48 -45.29 17.92
N GLU A 41 -18.67 -44.21 17.16
CA GLU A 41 -19.27 -42.97 17.64
C GLU A 41 -20.70 -43.15 18.15
N ARG A 42 -21.48 -44.01 17.48
CA ARG A 42 -22.83 -44.38 17.90
C ARG A 42 -22.81 -45.12 19.23
N SER A 43 -21.83 -45.99 19.46
CA SER A 43 -21.63 -46.67 20.74
C SER A 43 -21.28 -45.67 21.85
N GLU A 44 -20.34 -44.75 21.59
CA GLU A 44 -19.96 -43.71 22.56
C GLU A 44 -21.12 -42.75 22.86
N LEU A 45 -21.87 -42.33 21.83
CA LEU A 45 -23.04 -41.47 21.98
C LEU A 45 -24.19 -42.16 22.71
N SER A 46 -24.40 -43.46 22.49
CA SER A 46 -25.40 -44.24 23.22
C SER A 46 -25.09 -44.29 24.73
N ARG A 47 -23.81 -44.46 25.09
CA ARG A 47 -23.36 -44.37 26.49
C ARG A 47 -23.59 -42.99 27.10
N ILE A 48 -23.34 -41.92 26.33
CA ILE A 48 -23.64 -40.55 26.77
C ILE A 48 -25.14 -40.40 27.00
N TYR A 49 -25.97 -40.84 26.06
CA TYR A 49 -27.43 -40.75 26.15
C TYR A 49 -28.00 -41.50 27.36
N GLU A 50 -27.54 -42.74 27.60
CA GLU A 50 -27.93 -43.54 28.77
C GLU A 50 -27.52 -42.86 30.08
N TYR A 51 -26.30 -42.31 30.14
CA TYR A 51 -25.84 -41.55 31.30
C TYR A 51 -26.69 -40.31 31.56
N LEU A 52 -27.07 -39.56 30.51
CA LEU A 52 -27.93 -38.39 30.65
C LEU A 52 -29.37 -38.74 31.03
N CYS A 53 -29.87 -39.93 30.69
CA CYS A 53 -31.17 -40.41 31.14
C CYS A 53 -31.27 -40.54 32.67
N SER A 54 -30.16 -40.77 33.37
CA SER A 54 -30.13 -40.80 34.84
C SER A 54 -30.46 -39.45 35.50
N TYR A 55 -30.42 -38.35 34.75
CA TYR A 55 -30.75 -36.99 35.21
C TYR A 55 -32.12 -36.51 34.74
N LYS A 56 -33.04 -37.43 34.37
CA LYS A 56 -34.38 -37.09 33.86
C LYS A 56 -35.22 -36.26 34.85
N GLU A 57 -34.94 -36.36 36.15
CA GLU A 57 -35.66 -35.65 37.22
C GLU A 57 -34.94 -34.37 37.71
N ALA A 58 -33.82 -33.97 37.08
CA ALA A 58 -33.13 -32.74 37.45
C ALA A 58 -34.01 -31.50 37.17
N GLU A 59 -33.90 -30.47 38.02
CA GLU A 59 -34.61 -29.20 37.84
C GLU A 59 -34.24 -28.55 36.50
N ILE A 60 -35.26 -28.07 35.78
CA ILE A 60 -35.07 -27.43 34.48
C ILE A 60 -34.73 -25.95 34.67
N THR A 61 -33.48 -25.58 34.40
CA THR A 61 -33.01 -24.19 34.39
C THR A 61 -33.08 -23.59 32.97
N ASN A 62 -33.48 -22.33 32.87
CA ASN A 62 -33.52 -21.56 31.62
C ASN A 62 -32.60 -20.35 31.72
N PHE A 63 -31.70 -20.21 30.75
CA PHE A 63 -30.64 -19.21 30.77
C PHE A 63 -30.93 -18.06 29.81
N ARG A 64 -30.36 -16.89 30.12
CA ARG A 64 -30.40 -15.70 29.27
C ARG A 64 -29.07 -15.53 28.55
N ARG A 65 -29.10 -14.97 27.34
CA ARG A 65 -27.88 -14.71 26.55
C ARG A 65 -26.85 -13.85 27.28
N THR A 66 -27.30 -12.94 28.14
CA THR A 66 -26.43 -12.07 28.95
C THR A 66 -25.55 -12.83 29.93
N GLU A 67 -25.93 -14.05 30.30
CA GLU A 67 -25.20 -14.89 31.25
C GLU A 67 -23.95 -15.55 30.61
N PHE A 68 -23.80 -15.48 29.28
CA PHE A 68 -22.70 -16.09 28.53
C PHE A 68 -21.85 -15.09 27.72
N HIS A 69 -21.87 -13.79 28.08
CA HIS A 69 -21.29 -12.70 27.27
C HIS A 69 -19.81 -12.90 26.85
N GLY A 70 -19.02 -13.65 27.63
CA GLY A 70 -17.61 -13.95 27.35
C GLY A 70 -17.36 -15.27 26.62
N GLU A 71 -18.36 -16.14 26.49
CA GLU A 71 -18.17 -17.53 26.04
C GLU A 71 -18.88 -17.87 24.73
N LEU A 72 -19.72 -16.95 24.24
CA LEU A 72 -20.51 -17.09 23.03
C LEU A 72 -19.69 -17.52 21.80
N GLU A 73 -18.45 -17.06 21.66
CA GLU A 73 -17.56 -17.43 20.54
C GLU A 73 -16.71 -18.67 20.83
N SER A 74 -16.38 -18.92 22.10
CA SER A 74 -15.53 -20.05 22.52
C SER A 74 -16.27 -21.39 22.62
N HIS A 75 -17.56 -21.35 22.98
CA HIS A 75 -18.40 -22.54 23.22
C HIS A 75 -19.78 -22.37 22.53
N PRO A 76 -19.83 -22.13 21.20
CA PRO A 76 -21.04 -21.62 20.57
C PRO A 76 -22.19 -22.65 20.52
N LEU A 77 -21.90 -23.94 20.35
CA LEU A 77 -22.89 -25.01 20.44
C LEU A 77 -23.52 -25.09 21.84
N SER A 78 -22.71 -25.27 22.87
CA SER A 78 -23.20 -25.52 24.23
C SER A 78 -23.94 -24.30 24.79
N VAL A 79 -23.46 -23.08 24.51
CA VAL A 79 -24.20 -21.86 24.87
C VAL A 79 -25.53 -21.77 24.11
N THR A 80 -25.57 -22.04 22.80
CA THR A 80 -26.81 -21.98 22.01
C THR A 80 -27.83 -23.03 22.47
N MET A 81 -27.35 -24.22 22.82
CA MET A 81 -28.17 -25.27 23.43
C MET A 81 -28.83 -24.77 24.72
N MET A 82 -28.07 -24.14 25.62
CA MET A 82 -28.59 -23.64 26.91
C MET A 82 -29.59 -22.49 26.78
N LEU A 83 -29.54 -21.75 25.66
CA LEU A 83 -30.52 -20.70 25.34
C LEU A 83 -31.85 -21.24 24.80
N ILE A 84 -31.94 -22.52 24.43
CA ILE A 84 -33.22 -23.15 24.08
C ILE A 84 -34.02 -23.32 25.39
N PRO A 85 -35.25 -22.77 25.50
CA PRO A 85 -36.08 -23.00 26.67
C PRO A 85 -36.43 -24.48 26.82
N ALA A 86 -36.12 -25.06 27.97
CA ALA A 86 -36.39 -26.47 28.25
C ALA A 86 -37.75 -26.63 28.94
N PHE A 87 -38.44 -27.71 28.60
CA PHE A 87 -39.75 -28.06 29.15
C PHE A 87 -39.81 -29.56 29.46
N GLY A 88 -40.60 -29.94 30.47
CA GLY A 88 -40.87 -31.36 30.77
C GLY A 88 -41.77 -32.02 29.73
N GLU A 89 -41.76 -33.35 29.67
CA GLU A 89 -42.49 -34.17 28.67
C GLU A 89 -44.01 -33.89 28.64
N ASN A 90 -44.60 -33.51 29.78
CA ASN A 90 -46.03 -33.23 29.90
C ASN A 90 -46.41 -31.76 29.57
N HIS A 91 -45.45 -30.91 29.18
CA HIS A 91 -45.69 -29.48 28.94
C HIS A 91 -46.12 -29.22 27.49
N ALA A 92 -47.04 -28.26 27.26
CA ALA A 92 -47.59 -27.96 25.93
C ALA A 92 -46.51 -27.61 24.88
N ASN A 93 -45.43 -26.94 25.30
CA ASN A 93 -44.32 -26.54 24.43
C ASN A 93 -43.22 -27.61 24.26
N PHE A 94 -43.41 -28.83 24.81
CA PHE A 94 -42.40 -29.88 24.73
C PHE A 94 -42.07 -30.27 23.27
N HIS A 95 -43.08 -30.30 22.40
CA HIS A 95 -42.86 -30.60 20.98
C HIS A 95 -42.00 -29.56 20.27
N GLN A 96 -42.19 -28.28 20.59
CA GLN A 96 -41.36 -27.20 20.05
C GLN A 96 -39.92 -27.30 20.60
N PHE A 97 -39.76 -27.60 21.88
CA PHE A 97 -38.45 -27.83 22.49
C PHE A 97 -37.70 -29.01 21.87
N LYS A 98 -38.38 -30.14 21.68
CA LYS A 98 -37.81 -31.32 21.00
C LYS A 98 -37.45 -31.01 19.54
N LEU A 99 -38.28 -30.25 18.83
CA LEU A 99 -37.99 -29.78 17.47
C LEU A 99 -36.73 -28.89 17.43
N LEU A 100 -36.59 -27.92 18.33
CA LEU A 100 -35.41 -27.05 18.38
C LEU A 100 -34.14 -27.83 18.71
N CYS A 101 -34.20 -28.82 19.61
CA CYS A 101 -33.07 -29.71 19.90
C CYS A 101 -32.70 -30.57 18.67
N ALA A 102 -33.69 -31.10 17.93
CA ALA A 102 -33.45 -31.84 16.69
C ALA A 102 -32.84 -30.95 15.59
N MET A 103 -33.31 -29.70 15.47
CA MET A 103 -32.77 -28.71 14.53
C MET A 103 -31.32 -28.32 14.89
N LEU A 104 -31.02 -28.20 16.19
CA LEU A 104 -29.67 -27.94 16.68
C LEU A 104 -28.75 -29.14 16.44
N ALA A 105 -29.24 -30.36 16.69
CA ALA A 105 -28.50 -31.61 16.39
C ALA A 105 -28.12 -31.71 14.91
N ARG A 106 -29.05 -31.36 14.02
CA ARG A 106 -28.80 -31.37 12.57
C ARG A 106 -27.82 -30.29 12.13
N LEU A 107 -27.89 -29.11 12.74
CA LEU A 107 -26.92 -28.03 12.52
C LEU A 107 -25.52 -28.42 13.02
N TYR A 108 -25.45 -29.03 14.20
CA TYR A 108 -24.23 -29.56 14.81
C TYR A 108 -23.55 -30.59 13.90
N LEU A 109 -24.29 -31.58 13.39
CA LEU A 109 -23.76 -32.58 12.45
C LEU A 109 -23.23 -31.95 11.14
N SER A 110 -23.76 -30.80 10.75
CA SER A 110 -23.39 -30.09 9.52
C SER A 110 -22.23 -29.11 9.68
N ARG A 111 -22.08 -28.48 10.86
CA ARG A 111 -21.20 -27.34 11.11
C ARG A 111 -20.15 -27.55 12.22
N GLY A 112 -20.26 -28.61 13.03
CA GLY A 112 -19.38 -28.87 14.18
C GLY A 112 -19.65 -27.96 15.36
N THR A 113 -18.88 -28.08 16.46
CA THR A 113 -19.15 -27.34 17.72
C THR A 113 -18.80 -25.86 17.68
N ASP A 114 -17.95 -25.43 16.74
CA ASP A 114 -17.19 -24.16 16.86
C ASP A 114 -17.67 -23.06 15.89
N ASP A 115 -18.69 -23.31 15.07
CA ASP A 115 -19.20 -22.34 14.09
C ASP A 115 -20.12 -21.26 14.70
N TYR A 116 -19.50 -20.25 15.30
CA TYR A 116 -20.22 -19.16 15.97
C TYR A 116 -21.30 -18.50 15.11
N GLU A 117 -21.05 -18.26 13.82
CA GLU A 117 -22.01 -17.57 12.95
C GLU A 117 -23.26 -18.42 12.70
N ALA A 118 -23.10 -19.73 12.50
CA ALA A 118 -24.24 -20.65 12.36
C ALA A 118 -25.11 -20.65 13.63
N TYR A 119 -24.48 -20.75 14.80
CA TYR A 119 -25.15 -20.79 16.10
C TYR A 119 -25.79 -19.45 16.49
N LEU A 120 -25.14 -18.32 16.16
CA LEU A 120 -25.70 -16.99 16.30
C LEU A 120 -26.96 -16.82 15.43
N GLN A 121 -26.92 -17.32 14.19
CA GLN A 121 -28.06 -17.22 13.30
C GLN A 121 -29.22 -18.12 13.76
N PHE A 122 -28.92 -19.31 14.31
CA PHE A 122 -29.92 -20.16 14.96
C PHE A 122 -30.61 -19.42 16.12
N TYR A 123 -29.83 -18.79 17.00
CA TYR A 123 -30.36 -17.99 18.11
C TYR A 123 -31.25 -16.84 17.63
N LYS A 124 -30.83 -16.08 16.62
CA LYS A 124 -31.64 -14.97 16.07
C LYS A 124 -32.98 -15.45 15.54
N THR A 125 -32.97 -16.55 14.78
CA THR A 125 -34.16 -17.07 14.09
C THR A 125 -35.15 -17.73 15.04
N PHE A 126 -34.68 -18.63 15.92
CA PHE A 126 -35.57 -19.46 16.73
C PHE A 126 -35.76 -18.99 18.17
N ILE A 127 -34.77 -18.31 18.76
CA ILE A 127 -34.78 -17.99 20.20
C ILE A 127 -35.12 -16.50 20.42
N ARG A 128 -34.43 -15.58 19.74
CA ARG A 128 -34.61 -14.13 19.94
C ARG A 128 -35.94 -13.62 19.36
N ASN A 129 -36.23 -14.00 18.12
CA ASN A 129 -37.37 -13.45 17.40
C ASN A 129 -38.66 -14.26 17.62
N ASN A 130 -38.59 -15.47 18.19
CA ASN A 130 -39.72 -16.36 18.55
C ASN A 130 -40.78 -16.65 17.45
N ASP A 131 -40.56 -16.17 16.22
CA ASP A 131 -41.57 -16.12 15.14
C ASP A 131 -41.50 -17.31 14.15
N ALA A 132 -40.51 -18.19 14.28
CA ALA A 132 -40.27 -19.27 13.31
C ALA A 132 -40.93 -20.60 13.73
N GLN A 133 -42.26 -20.63 13.87
CA GLN A 133 -42.98 -21.91 14.00
C GLN A 133 -42.87 -22.70 12.69
N LEU A 134 -42.10 -23.78 12.67
CA LEU A 134 -41.92 -24.59 11.47
C LEU A 134 -43.15 -25.49 11.24
N PRO A 135 -43.55 -25.73 9.97
CA PRO A 135 -44.70 -26.57 9.64
C PRO A 135 -44.43 -28.08 9.79
N PHE A 136 -43.24 -28.46 10.27
CA PHE A 136 -42.79 -29.84 10.42
C PHE A 136 -42.24 -30.09 11.82
N GLY A 137 -42.34 -31.33 12.30
CA GLY A 137 -41.90 -31.75 13.63
C GLY A 137 -40.49 -32.35 13.66
N ALA A 138 -40.03 -32.70 14.87
CA ALA A 138 -38.71 -33.30 15.10
C ALA A 138 -38.47 -34.56 14.23
N ASN A 139 -39.50 -35.40 14.05
CA ASN A 139 -39.44 -36.61 13.23
C ASN A 139 -39.07 -36.34 11.76
N PHE A 140 -39.50 -35.20 11.20
CA PHE A 140 -39.08 -34.82 9.85
C PHE A 140 -37.59 -34.47 9.84
N VAL A 141 -37.15 -33.66 10.82
CA VAL A 141 -35.75 -33.22 10.93
C VAL A 141 -34.78 -34.38 11.14
N THR A 142 -35.18 -35.41 11.88
CA THR A 142 -34.33 -36.58 12.13
C THR A 142 -34.29 -37.57 10.97
N ARG A 143 -35.39 -37.70 10.20
CA ARG A 143 -35.48 -38.68 9.09
C ARG A 143 -35.15 -38.12 7.71
N ALA A 144 -35.38 -36.83 7.47
CA ALA A 144 -35.06 -36.20 6.20
C ALA A 144 -33.54 -36.11 6.01
N SER A 145 -33.10 -35.99 4.76
CA SER A 145 -31.72 -35.60 4.44
C SER A 145 -31.46 -34.13 4.80
N ILE A 146 -30.19 -33.77 4.98
CA ILE A 146 -29.80 -32.38 5.26
C ILE A 146 -30.28 -31.41 4.16
N TYR A 147 -30.27 -31.88 2.92
CA TYR A 147 -30.76 -31.11 1.76
C TYR A 147 -32.27 -30.90 1.82
N GLU A 148 -33.05 -31.93 2.16
CA GLU A 148 -34.51 -31.79 2.32
C GLU A 148 -34.87 -30.82 3.44
N VAL A 149 -34.15 -30.86 4.57
CA VAL A 149 -34.31 -29.88 5.65
C VAL A 149 -34.00 -28.46 5.15
N GLN A 150 -32.90 -28.27 4.41
CA GLN A 150 -32.56 -26.97 3.83
C GLN A 150 -33.64 -26.46 2.85
N VAL A 151 -34.10 -27.31 1.94
CA VAL A 151 -35.11 -26.96 0.94
C VAL A 151 -36.41 -26.56 1.61
N GLU A 152 -36.87 -27.33 2.60
CA GLU A 152 -38.08 -26.99 3.34
C GLU A 152 -37.93 -25.69 4.14
N LEU A 153 -36.77 -25.45 4.78
CA LEU A 153 -36.50 -24.17 5.44
C LEU A 153 -36.55 -22.99 4.46
N ARG A 154 -35.99 -23.14 3.26
CA ARG A 154 -36.03 -22.10 2.21
C ARG A 154 -37.44 -21.86 1.71
N LYS A 155 -38.23 -22.91 1.48
CA LYS A 155 -39.64 -22.80 1.10
C LYS A 155 -40.43 -22.03 2.16
N VAL A 156 -40.25 -22.38 3.44
CA VAL A 156 -40.91 -21.68 4.55
C VAL A 156 -40.45 -20.23 4.64
N ALA A 157 -39.16 -19.96 4.44
CA ALA A 157 -38.61 -18.61 4.45
C ALA A 157 -39.20 -17.73 3.33
N LEU A 158 -39.28 -18.26 2.11
CA LEU A 158 -39.87 -17.59 0.95
C LEU A 158 -41.37 -17.34 1.15
N ASN A 159 -42.11 -18.36 1.59
CA ASN A 159 -43.55 -18.25 1.81
C ASN A 159 -43.92 -17.22 2.91
N ARG A 160 -43.00 -16.96 3.85
CA ARG A 160 -43.21 -16.03 4.97
C ARG A 160 -42.41 -14.74 4.88
N ASN A 161 -41.68 -14.50 3.79
CA ASN A 161 -40.72 -13.39 3.66
C ASN A 161 -39.76 -13.27 4.88
N ASN A 162 -39.35 -14.39 5.47
CA ASN A 162 -38.51 -14.42 6.67
C ASN A 162 -37.02 -14.48 6.29
N THR A 163 -36.39 -13.30 6.25
CA THR A 163 -34.97 -13.15 5.88
C THR A 163 -34.00 -13.83 6.84
N GLU A 164 -34.35 -13.95 8.13
CA GLU A 164 -33.49 -14.60 9.12
C GLU A 164 -33.52 -16.14 8.98
N LEU A 165 -34.68 -16.70 8.66
CA LEU A 165 -34.84 -18.12 8.33
C LEU A 165 -34.15 -18.46 7.00
N GLU A 166 -34.23 -17.55 6.01
CA GLU A 166 -33.52 -17.71 4.75
C GLU A 166 -32.00 -17.76 4.97
N LYS A 167 -31.45 -16.84 5.78
CA LYS A 167 -30.03 -16.85 6.18
C LYS A 167 -29.67 -18.14 6.91
N LEU A 168 -30.50 -18.57 7.87
CA LEU A 168 -30.26 -19.80 8.63
C LEU A 168 -30.23 -21.05 7.73
N SER A 169 -31.13 -21.14 6.74
CA SER A 169 -31.20 -22.28 5.81
C SER A 169 -29.87 -22.54 5.08
N ARG A 170 -29.02 -21.52 4.93
CA ARG A 170 -27.70 -21.62 4.28
C ARG A 170 -26.67 -22.33 5.16
N TYR A 171 -26.94 -22.54 6.44
CA TYR A 171 -26.08 -23.30 7.35
C TYR A 171 -26.50 -24.77 7.49
N TYR A 172 -27.70 -25.14 7.02
CA TYR A 172 -28.13 -26.55 6.88
C TYR A 172 -27.55 -27.17 5.60
N GLN A 173 -26.24 -27.06 5.45
CA GLN A 173 -25.44 -27.71 4.43
C GLN A 173 -24.03 -27.89 5.03
N PRO A 174 -23.25 -28.90 4.61
CA PRO A 174 -21.88 -29.09 5.06
C PRO A 174 -21.05 -27.81 4.91
N SER A 175 -20.10 -27.57 5.81
CA SER A 175 -19.24 -26.38 5.71
C SER A 175 -18.50 -26.32 4.38
N ARG A 176 -18.48 -25.13 3.75
CA ARG A 176 -17.87 -24.95 2.42
C ARG A 176 -16.34 -24.94 2.48
N GLU A 177 -15.76 -24.77 3.65
CA GLU A 177 -14.33 -24.83 3.96
C GLU A 177 -14.20 -24.76 5.49
N PRO A 178 -13.21 -25.41 6.12
CA PRO A 178 -12.85 -25.07 7.49
C PRO A 178 -12.29 -23.64 7.52
N THR A 179 -12.96 -22.73 8.23
CA THR A 179 -12.31 -21.50 8.69
C THR A 179 -11.22 -21.92 9.67
N SER A 180 -9.99 -22.02 9.16
CA SER A 180 -8.80 -22.62 9.76
C SER A 180 -8.27 -21.96 11.04
N LYS A 181 -9.08 -21.22 11.79
CA LYS A 181 -8.58 -20.46 12.93
C LYS A 181 -8.69 -21.17 14.28
N ASN A 182 -9.74 -21.95 14.56
CA ASN A 182 -9.92 -22.57 15.88
C ASN A 182 -10.58 -23.96 15.78
N ALA A 183 -9.93 -24.94 15.13
CA ALA A 183 -10.41 -26.32 15.17
C ALA A 183 -9.99 -26.96 16.51
N HIS A 184 -10.83 -26.83 17.54
CA HIS A 184 -10.55 -27.39 18.87
C HIS A 184 -11.34 -28.67 19.18
N SER A 185 -12.16 -29.18 18.25
CA SER A 185 -13.05 -30.31 18.52
C SER A 185 -12.81 -31.53 17.64
N ASP A 186 -12.76 -32.69 18.29
CA ASP A 186 -12.91 -34.03 17.70
C ASP A 186 -14.41 -34.39 17.54
N GLY A 187 -15.25 -33.44 17.15
CA GLY A 187 -16.69 -33.67 16.94
C GLY A 187 -16.97 -34.79 15.93
N PHE A 188 -18.18 -35.36 15.99
CA PHE A 188 -18.61 -36.51 15.17
C PHE A 188 -18.46 -36.33 13.64
N ASN A 189 -18.26 -35.10 13.16
CA ASN A 189 -17.93 -34.77 11.75
C ASN A 189 -16.79 -33.74 11.63
N ALA A 190 -15.89 -33.64 12.62
CA ALA A 190 -14.77 -32.70 12.56
C ALA A 190 -13.84 -33.02 11.38
N ALA A 191 -13.76 -32.06 10.45
CA ALA A 191 -12.98 -32.08 9.21
C ALA A 191 -13.38 -33.19 8.21
N ALA A 192 -14.48 -32.97 7.49
CA ALA A 192 -14.63 -33.61 6.19
C ALA A 192 -13.42 -33.25 5.31
N LYS A 193 -12.70 -34.25 4.81
CA LYS A 193 -11.62 -34.01 3.84
C LYS A 193 -12.32 -33.72 2.51
N TYR A 194 -12.26 -32.47 2.08
CA TYR A 194 -12.84 -32.07 0.80
C TYR A 194 -11.84 -32.36 -0.32
N LEU A 195 -12.18 -33.26 -1.24
CA LEU A 195 -11.47 -33.44 -2.49
C LEU A 195 -12.14 -32.54 -3.54
N ARG A 196 -11.39 -31.55 -4.02
CA ARG A 196 -11.83 -30.69 -5.13
C ARG A 196 -11.22 -31.22 -6.42
N GLN A 197 -12.06 -31.72 -7.30
CA GLN A 197 -11.69 -32.01 -8.68
C GLN A 197 -12.28 -30.94 -9.58
N ARG A 198 -11.41 -30.21 -10.28
CA ARG A 198 -11.85 -29.29 -11.33
C ARG A 198 -12.26 -30.12 -12.54
N LEU A 199 -13.53 -30.03 -12.91
CA LEU A 199 -14.09 -30.63 -14.10
C LEU A 199 -14.17 -29.55 -15.18
N GLN A 200 -13.45 -29.77 -16.29
CA GLN A 200 -13.62 -28.95 -17.47
C GLN A 200 -14.86 -29.44 -18.20
N LEU A 201 -16.00 -28.78 -17.95
CA LEU A 201 -17.17 -28.89 -18.81
C LEU A 201 -17.00 -27.92 -19.99
N ASP A 202 -17.79 -28.09 -21.04
CA ASP A 202 -17.72 -27.32 -22.30
C ASP A 202 -17.40 -25.83 -22.11
N GLY A 203 -16.64 -25.27 -23.07
CA GLY A 203 -15.65 -24.17 -22.96
C GLY A 203 -15.91 -22.91 -22.12
N ASP A 204 -17.10 -22.68 -21.56
CA ASP A 204 -17.47 -21.49 -20.79
C ASP A 204 -17.98 -21.81 -19.36
N ILE A 205 -17.88 -23.07 -18.92
CA ILE A 205 -18.39 -23.52 -17.62
C ILE A 205 -17.25 -24.13 -16.78
N ASN A 206 -16.81 -23.37 -15.78
CA ASN A 206 -15.96 -23.93 -14.74
C ASN A 206 -16.82 -24.74 -13.77
N ALA A 207 -16.69 -26.06 -13.81
CA ALA A 207 -17.29 -26.94 -12.82
C ALA A 207 -16.24 -27.44 -11.83
N ASP A 208 -16.53 -27.40 -10.54
CA ASP A 208 -15.74 -28.09 -9.52
C ASP A 208 -16.60 -29.17 -8.88
N LEU A 209 -16.19 -30.43 -8.97
CA LEU A 209 -16.74 -31.50 -8.16
C LEU A 209 -16.06 -31.44 -6.79
N VAL A 210 -16.85 -31.20 -5.76
CA VAL A 210 -16.38 -31.19 -4.37
C VAL A 210 -16.95 -32.43 -3.68
N ASP A 211 -16.08 -33.40 -3.43
CA ASP A 211 -16.41 -34.59 -2.66
C ASP A 211 -16.09 -34.36 -1.19
N ALA A 212 -17.11 -34.43 -0.34
CA ALA A 212 -16.95 -34.47 1.11
C ALA A 212 -16.66 -35.92 1.53
N LEU A 213 -15.49 -36.16 2.11
CA LEU A 213 -15.14 -37.45 2.71
C LEU A 213 -15.20 -37.36 4.24
N ASN A 214 -15.59 -38.43 4.92
CA ASN A 214 -15.44 -38.53 6.37
C ASN A 214 -13.96 -38.73 6.79
N LYS A 215 -13.69 -38.76 8.11
CA LYS A 215 -12.34 -39.00 8.67
C LYS A 215 -11.71 -40.33 8.20
N ASN A 216 -12.52 -41.31 7.78
CA ASN A 216 -12.10 -42.62 7.30
C ASN A 216 -11.90 -42.67 5.77
N GLY A 217 -12.12 -41.55 5.06
CA GLY A 217 -12.00 -41.48 3.61
C GLY A 217 -13.23 -42.00 2.85
N GLU A 218 -14.34 -42.30 3.53
CA GLU A 218 -15.59 -42.73 2.91
C GLU A 218 -16.36 -41.50 2.40
N HIS A 219 -17.03 -41.67 1.25
CA HIS A 219 -17.75 -40.60 0.58
C HIS A 219 -19.07 -40.27 1.29
N LEU A 220 -19.23 -39.01 1.70
CA LEU A 220 -20.44 -38.51 2.36
C LEU A 220 -21.39 -37.84 1.36
N ALA A 221 -20.85 -36.98 0.50
CA ALA A 221 -21.63 -36.24 -0.50
C ALA A 221 -20.75 -35.68 -1.62
N SER A 222 -21.29 -35.63 -2.83
CA SER A 222 -20.70 -34.88 -3.95
C SER A 222 -21.53 -33.64 -4.21
N VAL A 223 -20.87 -32.49 -4.34
CA VAL A 223 -21.50 -31.26 -4.82
C VAL A 223 -20.82 -30.84 -6.11
N LEU A 224 -21.60 -30.76 -7.19
CA LEU A 224 -21.12 -30.17 -8.44
C LEU A 224 -21.32 -28.65 -8.39
N HIS A 225 -20.23 -27.92 -8.23
CA HIS A 225 -20.21 -26.47 -8.29
C HIS A 225 -20.05 -25.99 -9.72
N ILE A 226 -21.17 -25.64 -10.35
CA ILE A 226 -21.16 -24.99 -11.65
C ILE A 226 -20.99 -23.48 -11.42
N THR A 227 -19.84 -22.94 -11.78
CA THR A 227 -19.62 -21.49 -11.84
C THR A 227 -19.77 -21.08 -13.30
N PRO A 228 -20.94 -20.54 -13.71
CA PRO A 228 -21.04 -19.97 -15.04
C PRO A 228 -20.08 -18.79 -15.12
N GLU A 229 -19.22 -18.75 -16.14
CA GLU A 229 -18.46 -17.53 -16.46
C GLU A 229 -19.43 -16.51 -17.06
N LEU A 230 -20.29 -15.95 -16.22
CA LEU A 230 -21.10 -14.80 -16.58
C LEU A 230 -20.14 -13.64 -16.79
N THR A 231 -20.03 -13.18 -18.03
CA THR A 231 -19.39 -11.92 -18.36
C THR A 231 -20.02 -10.85 -17.49
N LYS A 232 -19.21 -10.27 -16.60
CA LYS A 232 -19.70 -9.24 -15.68
C LYS A 232 -20.20 -8.07 -16.51
N LEU A 233 -21.37 -7.54 -16.16
CA LEU A 233 -21.85 -6.31 -16.77
C LEU A 233 -20.84 -5.20 -16.47
N THR A 234 -20.63 -4.29 -17.42
CA THR A 234 -19.69 -3.16 -17.29
C THR A 234 -19.93 -2.35 -16.01
N SER A 235 -21.19 -2.26 -15.56
CA SER A 235 -21.58 -1.61 -14.30
C SER A 235 -21.09 -2.35 -13.04
N GLN A 236 -21.07 -3.68 -13.07
CA GLN A 236 -20.55 -4.51 -11.97
C GLN A 236 -19.02 -4.45 -11.93
N GLU A 237 -18.36 -4.47 -13.09
CA GLU A 237 -16.91 -4.26 -13.20
C GLU A 237 -16.51 -2.88 -12.69
N TYR A 238 -17.24 -1.84 -13.10
CA TYR A 238 -17.06 -0.48 -12.61
C TYR A 238 -17.27 -0.39 -11.09
N SER A 239 -18.31 -1.03 -10.54
CA SER A 239 -18.56 -1.06 -9.09
C SER A 239 -17.43 -1.76 -8.32
N ILE A 240 -16.93 -2.90 -8.83
CA ILE A 240 -15.80 -3.62 -8.24
C ILE A 240 -14.53 -2.78 -8.30
N PHE A 241 -14.27 -2.13 -9.44
CA PHE A 241 -13.16 -1.21 -9.62
C PHE A 241 -13.25 -0.02 -8.65
N GLN A 242 -14.43 0.60 -8.51
CA GLN A 242 -14.67 1.68 -7.55
C GLN A 242 -14.47 1.23 -6.11
N LYS A 243 -14.93 0.04 -5.73
CA LYS A 243 -14.69 -0.52 -4.38
C LYS A 243 -13.21 -0.79 -4.14
N LYS A 244 -12.48 -1.31 -5.14
CA LYS A 244 -11.02 -1.51 -5.05
C LYS A 244 -10.29 -0.17 -4.92
N ILE A 245 -10.64 0.83 -5.73
CA ILE A 245 -10.08 2.19 -5.62
C ILE A 245 -10.35 2.77 -4.24
N THR A 246 -11.59 2.70 -3.74
CA THR A 246 -11.95 3.22 -2.42
C THR A 246 -11.16 2.51 -1.31
N GLY A 247 -11.01 1.18 -1.40
CA GLY A 247 -10.20 0.40 -0.46
C GLY A 247 -8.72 0.79 -0.49
N ILE A 248 -8.14 0.97 -1.68
CA ILE A 248 -6.77 1.43 -1.87
C ILE A 248 -6.59 2.85 -1.33
N GLN A 249 -7.49 3.78 -1.66
CA GLN A 249 -7.47 5.16 -1.16
C GLN A 249 -7.53 5.21 0.36
N ARG A 250 -8.39 4.39 0.98
CA ARG A 250 -8.50 4.31 2.44
C ARG A 250 -7.27 3.69 3.09
N ALA A 251 -6.66 2.69 2.46
CA ALA A 251 -5.40 2.11 2.92
C ALA A 251 -4.24 3.11 2.80
N LEU A 252 -4.18 3.87 1.70
CA LEU A 252 -3.19 4.94 1.48
C LEU A 252 -3.40 6.10 2.47
N TYR A 253 -4.64 6.52 2.69
CA TYR A 253 -4.99 7.51 3.72
C TYR A 253 -4.54 7.05 5.11
N ASN A 254 -4.83 5.81 5.49
CA ASN A 254 -4.37 5.25 6.77
C ASN A 254 -2.83 5.16 6.85
N ALA A 255 -2.14 4.95 5.73
CA ALA A 255 -0.67 4.95 5.66
C ALA A 255 -0.04 6.35 5.69
N GLU A 256 -0.81 7.40 5.36
CA GLU A 256 -0.41 8.80 5.54
C GLU A 256 -0.71 9.31 6.96
N VAL A 257 -1.82 8.87 7.54
CA VAL A 257 -2.21 9.19 8.94
C VAL A 257 -1.42 8.36 9.95
N ALA A 258 -0.82 7.25 9.50
CA ALA A 258 0.10 6.44 10.28
C ALA A 258 1.24 7.30 10.86
N PRO A 259 1.34 7.43 12.21
CA PRO A 259 2.46 8.11 12.85
C PRO A 259 3.79 7.46 12.45
N ALA A 260 4.90 8.17 12.64
CA ALA A 260 6.24 7.62 12.43
C ALA A 260 6.50 6.31 13.22
N TRP A 261 5.68 6.03 14.25
CA TRP A 261 5.74 4.87 15.13
C TRP A 261 4.62 3.85 14.86
N THR A 262 4.33 3.54 13.60
CA THR A 262 3.50 2.38 13.31
C THR A 262 4.27 1.08 13.53
N LEU A 263 3.62 0.07 14.11
CA LEU A 263 4.10 -1.32 14.24
C LEU A 263 4.39 -2.01 12.88
N SER A 264 4.29 -1.27 11.76
CA SER A 264 4.53 -1.75 10.40
C SER A 264 6.00 -2.01 10.09
N ALA A 265 6.92 -1.45 10.88
CA ALA A 265 8.37 -1.67 10.77
C ALA A 265 8.97 -1.82 12.17
N ALA A 266 10.01 -2.64 12.31
CA ALA A 266 10.80 -2.69 13.52
C ALA A 266 11.69 -1.44 13.64
N THR A 267 12.17 -1.16 14.84
CA THR A 267 13.13 -0.08 15.11
C THR A 267 14.57 -0.54 14.80
N PRO A 268 15.51 0.40 14.55
CA PRO A 268 16.92 0.04 14.40
C PRO A 268 17.47 -0.74 15.61
N CYS A 269 17.07 -0.38 16.84
CA CYS A 269 17.50 -1.08 18.06
C CYS A 269 16.98 -2.52 18.13
N GLU A 270 15.74 -2.77 17.73
CA GLU A 270 15.20 -4.13 17.63
C GLU A 270 15.96 -4.96 16.59
N LEU A 271 16.33 -4.33 15.45
CA LEU A 271 17.18 -4.98 14.45
C LEU A 271 18.57 -5.30 15.03
N THR A 272 19.21 -4.37 15.75
CA THR A 272 20.49 -4.62 16.45
C THR A 272 20.41 -5.84 17.36
N ALA A 273 19.35 -5.94 18.16
CA ALA A 273 19.14 -7.06 19.08
C ALA A 273 18.94 -8.39 18.33
N LEU A 274 18.17 -8.39 17.23
CA LEU A 274 18.02 -9.57 16.37
C LEU A 274 19.37 -9.99 15.76
N LEU A 275 20.14 -9.05 15.19
CA LEU A 275 21.41 -9.35 14.55
C LEU A 275 22.44 -9.90 15.56
N ASN A 276 22.50 -9.33 16.77
CA ASN A 276 23.35 -9.84 17.85
C ASN A 276 22.93 -11.24 18.33
N HIS A 277 21.63 -11.58 18.25
CA HIS A 277 21.14 -12.92 18.55
C HIS A 277 21.56 -13.92 17.48
N ILE A 278 21.49 -13.53 16.19
CA ILE A 278 21.87 -14.39 15.07
C ILE A 278 23.39 -14.65 15.09
N ASP A 279 24.21 -13.59 15.04
CA ASP A 279 25.66 -13.70 15.14
C ASP A 279 26.26 -12.36 15.60
N LYS A 280 26.90 -12.36 16.78
CA LYS A 280 27.56 -11.18 17.36
C LYS A 280 28.69 -10.63 16.47
N ASN A 281 29.29 -11.47 15.61
CA ASN A 281 30.36 -11.06 14.71
C ASN A 281 29.89 -10.09 13.62
N LEU A 282 28.58 -9.99 13.35
CA LEU A 282 28.02 -8.97 12.45
C LEU A 282 28.27 -7.57 12.98
N ILE A 283 27.80 -7.29 14.20
CA ILE A 283 27.90 -5.96 14.82
C ILE A 283 29.36 -5.65 15.19
N LEU A 284 30.14 -6.68 15.54
CA LEU A 284 31.59 -6.54 15.75
C LEU A 284 32.39 -6.43 14.44
N GLU A 285 31.73 -6.52 13.29
CA GLU A 285 32.32 -6.37 11.95
C GLU A 285 33.46 -7.36 11.68
N LYS A 286 33.37 -8.55 12.27
CA LYS A 286 34.27 -9.68 12.07
C LYS A 286 33.67 -10.65 11.05
N PHE A 287 33.34 -10.16 9.87
CA PHE A 287 32.59 -10.91 8.87
C PHE A 287 33.24 -12.26 8.53
N SER A 288 34.57 -12.35 8.45
CA SER A 288 35.29 -13.60 8.18
C SER A 288 35.08 -14.71 9.22
N GLN A 289 34.52 -14.39 10.39
CA GLN A 289 34.20 -15.35 11.45
C GLN A 289 32.76 -15.90 11.35
N ILE A 290 31.94 -15.32 10.48
CA ILE A 290 30.58 -15.80 10.20
C ILE A 290 30.67 -16.92 9.18
N ASP A 291 30.01 -18.05 9.44
CA ASP A 291 30.01 -19.15 8.49
C ASP A 291 29.33 -18.77 7.16
N ALA A 292 29.74 -19.43 6.06
CA ALA A 292 29.28 -19.08 4.72
C ALA A 292 27.76 -19.30 4.53
N LYS A 293 27.16 -20.29 5.21
CA LYS A 293 25.74 -20.59 5.08
C LYS A 293 24.91 -19.51 5.77
N THR A 294 25.28 -19.13 6.99
CA THR A 294 24.67 -18.01 7.71
C THR A 294 24.89 -16.70 6.96
N SER A 295 26.07 -16.49 6.37
CA SER A 295 26.36 -15.33 5.52
C SER A 295 25.41 -15.25 4.31
N ALA A 296 25.08 -16.38 3.68
CA ALA A 296 24.14 -16.43 2.55
C ALA A 296 22.72 -16.03 2.96
N TYR A 297 22.20 -16.57 4.07
CA TYR A 297 20.90 -16.17 4.61
C TYR A 297 20.86 -14.70 5.01
N LEU A 298 21.93 -14.20 5.66
CA LEU A 298 22.06 -12.81 6.04
C LEU A 298 22.17 -11.89 4.82
N PHE A 299 22.88 -12.28 3.78
CA PHE A 299 22.96 -11.51 2.53
C PHE A 299 21.57 -11.33 1.91
N ILE A 300 20.80 -12.41 1.79
CA ILE A 300 19.42 -12.38 1.30
C ILE A 300 18.56 -11.47 2.19
N PHE A 301 18.67 -11.60 3.51
CA PHE A 301 17.92 -10.79 4.47
C PHE A 301 18.27 -9.30 4.38
N PHE A 302 19.56 -8.94 4.31
CA PHE A 302 20.00 -7.56 4.15
C PHE A 302 19.60 -6.96 2.80
N LEU A 303 19.51 -7.76 1.73
CA LEU A 303 18.95 -7.30 0.45
C LEU A 303 17.47 -6.93 0.60
N LYS A 304 16.69 -7.73 1.35
CA LYS A 304 15.30 -7.38 1.67
C LYS A 304 15.22 -6.12 2.53
N ILE A 305 16.09 -5.97 3.54
CA ILE A 305 16.17 -4.74 4.36
C ILE A 305 16.51 -3.52 3.49
N LEU A 306 17.46 -3.63 2.56
CA LEU A 306 17.79 -2.56 1.61
C LEU A 306 16.57 -2.15 0.76
N GLY A 307 15.61 -3.06 0.58
CA GLY A 307 14.35 -2.81 -0.10
C GLY A 307 14.14 -3.68 -1.34
N VAL A 308 15.06 -4.59 -1.65
CA VAL A 308 14.96 -5.45 -2.84
C VAL A 308 13.86 -6.51 -2.62
N PRO A 309 12.80 -6.55 -3.44
CA PRO A 309 11.63 -7.38 -3.16
C PRO A 309 11.87 -8.88 -3.37
N ARG A 310 12.70 -9.24 -4.36
CA ARG A 310 12.94 -10.64 -4.77
C ARG A 310 14.43 -10.93 -4.90
N PRO A 311 15.17 -10.94 -3.78
CA PRO A 311 16.62 -11.12 -3.80
C PRO A 311 17.05 -12.48 -4.39
N LEU A 312 16.25 -13.53 -4.21
CA LEU A 312 16.60 -14.87 -4.70
C LEU A 312 16.55 -14.99 -6.24
N GLU A 313 15.77 -14.15 -6.92
CA GLU A 313 15.64 -14.11 -8.39
C GLU A 313 16.78 -13.27 -9.03
N LEU A 314 17.65 -12.64 -8.25
CA LEU A 314 18.73 -11.82 -8.79
C LEU A 314 19.81 -12.69 -9.43
N MET A 315 20.29 -12.29 -10.61
CA MET A 315 21.35 -12.99 -11.34
C MET A 315 22.74 -12.56 -10.89
N LEU A 316 23.60 -13.51 -10.49
CA LEU A 316 25.00 -13.26 -10.15
C LEU A 316 25.88 -13.21 -11.41
N ILE A 317 26.57 -12.10 -11.65
CA ILE A 317 27.42 -11.89 -12.83
C ILE A 317 28.89 -11.66 -12.40
N ASN A 318 29.71 -12.71 -12.47
CA ASN A 318 31.15 -12.57 -12.26
C ASN A 318 31.83 -11.89 -13.46
N ARG A 319 32.31 -10.65 -13.30
CA ARG A 319 33.04 -9.89 -14.32
C ARG A 319 34.43 -10.44 -14.62
N GLY A 320 34.98 -11.26 -13.74
CA GLY A 320 36.24 -11.99 -13.96
C GLY A 320 36.07 -13.29 -14.77
N SER A 321 34.83 -13.68 -15.12
CA SER A 321 34.54 -14.86 -15.93
C SER A 321 35.03 -14.66 -17.38
N PRO A 322 35.61 -15.68 -18.02
CA PRO A 322 35.94 -15.61 -19.46
C PRO A 322 34.70 -15.50 -20.36
N LYS A 323 33.51 -15.83 -19.83
CA LYS A 323 32.24 -15.73 -20.54
C LYS A 323 31.54 -14.38 -20.37
N PHE A 324 32.11 -13.47 -19.56
CA PHE A 324 31.47 -12.20 -19.26
C PHE A 324 31.31 -11.33 -20.52
N SER A 325 30.11 -10.78 -20.69
CA SER A 325 29.80 -9.69 -21.62
C SER A 325 29.11 -8.56 -20.87
N ALA A 326 29.40 -7.30 -21.23
CA ALA A 326 28.74 -6.14 -20.64
C ALA A 326 27.21 -6.18 -20.84
N SER A 327 26.72 -6.82 -21.90
CA SER A 327 25.28 -7.01 -22.17
C SER A 327 24.56 -7.92 -21.17
N MET A 328 25.31 -8.66 -20.33
CA MET A 328 24.77 -9.49 -19.26
C MET A 328 24.36 -8.66 -18.03
N ILE A 329 24.86 -7.42 -17.91
CA ILE A 329 24.45 -6.50 -16.84
C ILE A 329 23.08 -5.95 -17.20
N GLN A 330 22.05 -6.52 -16.59
CA GLN A 330 20.65 -6.18 -16.80
C GLN A 330 19.96 -5.83 -15.48
N ALA A 331 18.74 -5.27 -15.55
CA ALA A 331 17.92 -5.07 -14.36
C ALA A 331 17.72 -6.40 -13.63
N GLY A 332 17.90 -6.39 -12.30
CA GLY A 332 17.82 -7.62 -11.50
C GLY A 332 19.10 -8.44 -11.47
N SER A 333 20.26 -7.83 -11.75
CA SER A 333 21.55 -8.52 -11.63
C SER A 333 22.43 -7.93 -10.52
N ILE A 334 23.28 -8.79 -9.94
CA ILE A 334 24.41 -8.39 -9.09
C ILE A 334 25.70 -8.75 -9.82
N ASP A 335 26.40 -7.75 -10.35
CA ASP A 335 27.71 -7.94 -10.95
C ASP A 335 28.83 -7.73 -9.94
N TYR A 336 29.90 -8.51 -10.03
CA TYR A 336 31.01 -8.43 -9.08
C TYR A 336 32.36 -8.82 -9.69
N LEU A 337 33.44 -8.42 -9.03
CA LEU A 337 34.81 -8.70 -9.43
C LEU A 337 35.62 -9.25 -8.25
N LEU A 338 36.31 -10.36 -8.47
CA LEU A 338 37.24 -10.97 -7.51
C LEU A 338 38.68 -10.57 -7.84
N LYS A 339 39.47 -10.25 -6.81
CA LYS A 339 40.91 -10.00 -6.97
C LYS A 339 41.62 -11.28 -7.42
N LYS A 340 42.42 -11.18 -8.47
CA LYS A 340 43.19 -12.31 -9.02
C LYS A 340 44.37 -12.76 -8.12
N ARG A 341 44.90 -11.88 -7.28
CA ARG A 341 46.16 -12.10 -6.51
C ARG A 341 45.96 -12.47 -5.04
N VAL A 342 44.81 -12.17 -4.45
CA VAL A 342 44.43 -12.57 -3.10
C VAL A 342 43.27 -13.54 -3.25
N LYS A 343 43.41 -14.77 -2.73
CA LYS A 343 42.50 -15.89 -3.01
C LYS A 343 41.04 -15.48 -2.73
N ASN A 344 40.28 -15.17 -3.78
CA ASN A 344 38.84 -14.89 -3.78
C ASN A 344 38.38 -13.70 -2.93
N GLU A 345 39.20 -12.67 -2.74
CA GLU A 345 38.74 -11.41 -2.12
C GLU A 345 37.88 -10.61 -3.12
N LEU A 346 36.74 -10.08 -2.67
CA LEU A 346 35.82 -9.30 -3.49
C LEU A 346 36.34 -7.87 -3.61
N GLU A 347 36.61 -7.42 -4.84
CA GLU A 347 37.09 -6.05 -5.10
C GLU A 347 35.93 -5.06 -5.15
N ASP A 348 34.86 -5.46 -5.84
CA ASP A 348 33.72 -4.61 -6.12
C ASP A 348 32.50 -5.47 -6.47
N ALA A 349 31.33 -5.05 -6.00
CA ALA A 349 30.05 -5.70 -6.26
C ALA A 349 28.94 -4.65 -6.35
N ARG A 350 28.03 -4.83 -7.29
CA ARG A 350 27.04 -3.81 -7.68
C ARG A 350 25.71 -4.47 -7.96
N LEU A 351 24.63 -3.79 -7.59
CA LEU A 351 23.25 -4.15 -7.89
C LEU A 351 22.76 -3.27 -9.05
N THR A 352 22.24 -3.89 -10.10
CA THR A 352 21.63 -3.19 -11.24
C THR A 352 20.12 -3.30 -11.17
N LEU A 353 19.46 -2.15 -11.21
CA LEU A 353 18.02 -1.97 -11.02
C LEU A 353 17.40 -1.39 -12.29
N ASN A 354 16.12 -1.68 -12.52
CA ASN A 354 15.35 -0.97 -13.54
C ASN A 354 15.09 0.47 -13.05
N ALA A 355 15.46 1.45 -13.89
CA ALA A 355 15.20 2.86 -13.65
C ALA A 355 13.88 3.34 -14.29
N ARG A 356 13.35 2.61 -15.28
CA ARG A 356 12.09 2.89 -15.97
C ARG A 356 10.94 2.10 -15.35
N LEU A 357 10.47 2.58 -14.19
CA LEU A 357 9.39 1.94 -13.41
C LEU A 357 7.98 2.44 -13.75
N ILE A 358 7.87 3.51 -14.53
CA ILE A 358 6.61 4.04 -15.04
C ILE A 358 6.77 4.24 -16.54
N ASP A 359 5.75 3.84 -17.29
CA ASP A 359 5.70 4.13 -18.71
C ASP A 359 5.24 5.57 -18.93
N ILE A 360 6.12 6.39 -19.48
CA ILE A 360 5.85 7.80 -19.78
C ILE A 360 6.22 7.98 -21.24
N GLU A 361 5.32 8.61 -22.00
CA GLU A 361 5.62 9.03 -23.36
C GLU A 361 6.72 10.10 -23.30
N GLY A 362 7.90 9.74 -23.83
CA GLY A 362 9.04 10.64 -23.89
C GLY A 362 8.80 11.84 -24.81
N PRO A 363 9.72 12.82 -24.82
CA PRO A 363 9.61 13.97 -25.71
C PRO A 363 9.63 13.51 -27.18
N LYS A 364 8.83 14.19 -28.01
CA LYS A 364 8.84 14.00 -29.47
C LYS A 364 10.26 14.15 -30.02
N GLU A 365 10.57 13.42 -31.07
CA GLU A 365 11.93 13.36 -31.66
C GLU A 365 12.51 14.76 -31.94
N GLU A 366 11.70 15.64 -32.54
CA GLU A 366 12.02 17.05 -32.83
C GLU A 366 12.41 17.89 -31.59
N SER A 367 12.05 17.42 -30.39
CA SER A 367 12.26 18.13 -29.11
C SER A 367 13.29 17.47 -28.19
N ARG A 368 13.86 16.31 -28.55
CA ARG A 368 14.77 15.54 -27.67
C ARG A 368 16.00 16.34 -27.20
N ARG A 369 16.55 17.22 -28.05
CA ARG A 369 17.73 18.04 -27.72
C ARG A 369 17.52 19.01 -26.54
N PHE A 370 16.27 19.38 -26.27
CA PHE A 370 15.90 20.31 -25.20
C PHE A 370 15.70 19.62 -23.84
N HIS A 371 15.66 18.30 -23.83
CA HIS A 371 15.39 17.49 -22.67
C HIS A 371 16.65 16.72 -22.23
N TYR A 372 16.63 16.18 -21.01
CA TYR A 372 17.67 15.30 -20.52
C TYR A 372 17.50 13.87 -21.04
N TYR A 373 18.62 13.15 -21.20
CA TYR A 373 18.62 11.74 -21.52
C TYR A 373 18.42 10.89 -20.27
N THR A 374 17.49 9.95 -20.33
CA THR A 374 17.15 8.99 -19.29
C THR A 374 17.67 7.60 -19.65
N SER A 375 18.30 6.94 -18.69
CA SER A 375 18.75 5.56 -18.82
C SER A 375 17.72 4.59 -18.29
N GLU A 376 17.65 3.40 -18.88
CA GLU A 376 16.75 2.33 -18.44
C GLU A 376 17.28 1.57 -17.22
N LEU A 377 18.58 1.68 -16.93
CA LEU A 377 19.25 0.93 -15.87
C LEU A 377 19.98 1.87 -14.92
N ILE A 378 19.91 1.57 -13.62
CA ILE A 378 20.74 2.22 -12.62
C ILE A 378 21.53 1.17 -11.84
N THR A 379 22.84 1.39 -11.74
CA THR A 379 23.75 0.49 -11.02
C THR A 379 24.25 1.17 -9.75
N ILE A 380 24.04 0.52 -8.61
CA ILE A 380 24.49 0.98 -7.30
C ILE A 380 25.50 -0.02 -6.72
N ARG A 381 26.58 0.48 -6.11
CA ARG A 381 27.53 -0.39 -5.40
C ARG A 381 26.83 -1.01 -4.18
N LEU A 382 27.05 -2.29 -3.92
CA LEU A 382 26.53 -2.94 -2.73
C LEU A 382 27.18 -2.29 -1.49
N PRO A 383 26.40 -1.71 -0.57
CA PRO A 383 26.95 -1.16 0.65
C PRO A 383 27.26 -2.28 1.66
N GLU A 384 28.11 -2.02 2.63
CA GLU A 384 28.30 -2.95 3.75
C GLU A 384 27.02 -3.06 4.61
N PRO A 385 26.70 -4.23 5.20
CA PRO A 385 27.49 -5.46 5.21
C PRO A 385 27.29 -6.35 3.98
N LEU A 386 26.50 -5.94 2.98
CA LEU A 386 26.14 -6.80 1.83
C LEU A 386 27.36 -7.28 1.05
N ILE A 387 28.34 -6.41 0.81
CA ILE A 387 29.56 -6.78 0.08
C ILE A 387 30.39 -7.83 0.84
N SER A 388 30.58 -7.66 2.16
CA SER A 388 31.28 -8.64 3.00
C SER A 388 30.52 -9.97 3.12
N LEU A 389 29.20 -9.93 3.26
CA LEU A 389 28.36 -11.12 3.32
C LEU A 389 28.35 -11.87 1.98
N LEU A 390 28.33 -11.15 0.85
CA LEU A 390 28.45 -11.75 -0.47
C LEU A 390 29.80 -12.45 -0.63
N GLN A 391 30.90 -11.81 -0.22
CA GLN A 391 32.24 -12.40 -0.30
C GLN A 391 32.31 -13.75 0.44
N ASN A 392 31.81 -13.81 1.68
CA ASN A 392 31.79 -15.04 2.46
C ASN A 392 30.87 -16.10 1.83
N SER A 393 29.71 -15.70 1.34
CA SER A 393 28.75 -16.62 0.71
C SER A 393 29.36 -17.27 -0.53
N LEU A 394 30.09 -16.49 -1.33
CA LEU A 394 30.76 -16.97 -2.54
C LEU A 394 31.88 -17.98 -2.26
N SER A 395 32.48 -18.01 -1.06
CA SER A 395 33.65 -18.86 -0.79
C SER A 395 33.36 -20.36 -0.97
N ASN A 396 32.11 -20.77 -0.71
CA ASN A 396 31.67 -22.17 -0.71
C ASN A 396 30.89 -22.59 -1.97
N ILE A 397 30.82 -21.71 -2.97
CA ILE A 397 30.05 -21.96 -4.20
C ILE A 397 31.02 -22.38 -5.31
N ASP A 398 30.68 -23.33 -6.17
CA ASP A 398 31.54 -23.70 -7.30
C ASP A 398 31.61 -22.59 -8.36
N ALA A 399 32.73 -22.51 -9.08
CA ALA A 399 32.93 -21.48 -10.11
C ALA A 399 31.83 -21.46 -11.20
N THR A 400 31.20 -22.60 -11.47
CA THR A 400 30.08 -22.75 -12.42
C THR A 400 28.79 -22.11 -11.93
N ARG A 401 28.56 -22.07 -10.61
CA ARG A 401 27.37 -21.48 -9.98
C ARG A 401 27.55 -20.00 -9.61
N ARG A 402 28.75 -19.46 -9.82
CA ARG A 402 29.14 -18.09 -9.49
C ARG A 402 28.86 -17.08 -10.62
N HIS A 403 28.38 -17.53 -11.78
CA HIS A 403 28.16 -16.67 -12.94
C HIS A 403 26.91 -17.10 -13.70
N GLU A 404 26.08 -16.14 -14.12
CA GLU A 404 24.85 -16.36 -14.87
C GLU A 404 23.88 -17.32 -14.16
N CYS A 405 23.83 -17.22 -12.84
CA CYS A 405 22.95 -18.04 -11.99
C CYS A 405 22.18 -17.14 -11.05
N GLU A 406 20.90 -17.44 -10.85
CA GLU A 406 20.08 -16.83 -9.80
C GLU A 406 20.70 -17.10 -8.42
N ILE A 407 20.51 -16.18 -7.46
CA ILE A 407 20.96 -16.37 -6.08
C ILE A 407 20.35 -17.65 -5.48
N SER A 408 19.09 -17.96 -5.77
CA SER A 408 18.42 -19.20 -5.37
C SER A 408 19.25 -20.43 -5.71
N TYR A 409 19.64 -20.54 -6.99
CA TYR A 409 20.43 -21.64 -7.52
C TYR A 409 21.90 -21.57 -7.10
N ALA A 410 22.50 -20.38 -7.01
CA ALA A 410 23.89 -20.23 -6.62
C ALA A 410 24.13 -20.62 -5.17
N PHE A 411 23.21 -20.23 -4.27
CA PHE A 411 23.34 -20.47 -2.83
C PHE A 411 22.67 -21.78 -2.41
N GLY A 412 21.77 -22.33 -3.23
CA GLY A 412 20.98 -23.51 -2.89
C GLY A 412 20.00 -23.21 -1.74
N ILE A 413 19.36 -22.04 -1.79
CA ILE A 413 18.40 -21.57 -0.79
C ILE A 413 17.11 -21.19 -1.51
N GLU A 414 16.00 -21.82 -1.15
CA GLU A 414 14.68 -21.44 -1.64
C GLU A 414 14.02 -20.36 -0.76
N GLU A 415 12.99 -19.70 -1.29
CA GLU A 415 12.27 -18.63 -0.59
C GLU A 415 11.63 -19.15 0.72
N ASN A 416 11.10 -20.37 0.71
CA ASN A 416 10.54 -20.99 1.92
C ASN A 416 11.60 -21.26 2.98
N ASP A 417 12.79 -21.70 2.59
CA ASP A 417 13.90 -21.97 3.51
C ASP A 417 14.41 -20.67 4.16
N SER A 418 14.64 -19.64 3.35
CA SER A 418 15.04 -18.32 3.84
C SER A 418 14.02 -17.73 4.82
N ASN A 419 12.73 -17.86 4.47
CA ASN A 419 11.63 -17.38 5.29
C ASN A 419 11.46 -18.17 6.59
N ALA A 420 11.62 -19.50 6.55
CA ALA A 420 11.58 -20.35 7.73
C ALA A 420 12.76 -20.05 8.67
N TRP A 421 13.97 -19.90 8.12
CA TRP A 421 15.18 -19.58 8.87
C TRP A 421 15.04 -18.27 9.64
N ILE A 422 14.68 -17.17 8.97
CA ILE A 422 14.56 -15.86 9.65
C ILE A 422 13.42 -15.83 10.67
N ASN A 423 12.29 -16.48 10.39
CA ASN A 423 11.18 -16.58 11.35
C ASN A 423 11.58 -17.37 12.60
N ALA A 424 12.40 -18.42 12.44
CA ALA A 424 12.95 -19.16 13.57
C ALA A 424 13.87 -18.26 14.42
N GLN A 425 14.75 -17.46 13.80
CA GLN A 425 15.60 -16.51 14.53
C GLN A 425 14.78 -15.44 15.28
N ILE A 426 13.75 -14.88 14.64
CA ILE A 426 12.83 -13.90 15.25
C ILE A 426 12.09 -14.50 16.45
N LYS A 427 11.63 -15.75 16.33
CA LYS A 427 10.97 -16.48 17.42
C LYS A 427 11.93 -16.74 18.57
N SER A 428 13.14 -17.22 18.28
CA SER A 428 14.17 -17.52 19.29
C SER A 428 14.66 -16.27 20.02
N ALA A 429 14.72 -15.13 19.33
CA ALA A 429 15.04 -13.83 19.92
C ALA A 429 13.90 -13.23 20.77
N GLY A 430 12.70 -13.85 20.76
CA GLY A 430 11.55 -13.42 21.57
C GLY A 430 10.65 -12.35 20.96
N PHE A 431 10.98 -11.84 19.76
CA PHE A 431 10.23 -10.77 19.09
C PHE A 431 8.81 -11.17 18.67
N ALA A 432 8.59 -12.46 18.37
CA ALA A 432 7.27 -12.97 18.01
C ALA A 432 6.21 -12.73 19.09
N LYS A 433 6.61 -12.66 20.38
CA LYS A 433 5.70 -12.37 21.51
C LYS A 433 5.18 -10.93 21.51
N PHE A 434 5.87 -10.02 20.82
CA PHE A 434 5.53 -8.61 20.71
C PHE A 434 4.85 -8.27 19.37
N GLY A 435 4.49 -9.27 18.56
CA GLY A 435 3.86 -9.07 17.26
C GLY A 435 4.79 -8.52 16.18
N ILE A 436 6.11 -8.50 16.42
CA ILE A 436 7.11 -8.06 15.44
C ILE A 436 7.39 -9.23 14.48
N THR A 437 7.16 -9.00 13.19
CA THR A 437 7.23 -10.03 12.15
C THR A 437 8.48 -9.88 11.28
N ARG A 438 8.77 -10.89 10.46
CA ARG A 438 9.78 -10.78 9.38
C ARG A 438 9.59 -9.53 8.53
N SER A 439 8.35 -9.27 8.10
CA SER A 439 8.04 -8.10 7.27
C SER A 439 8.28 -6.77 7.97
N SER A 440 8.20 -6.74 9.31
CA SER A 440 8.54 -5.57 10.12
C SER A 440 10.05 -5.30 10.04
N PHE A 441 10.89 -6.33 10.12
CA PHE A 441 12.35 -6.21 9.99
C PHE A 441 12.80 -5.87 8.55
N GLU A 442 12.16 -6.46 7.54
CA GLU A 442 12.44 -6.17 6.12
C GLU A 442 12.19 -4.69 5.76
N LYS A 443 11.34 -3.97 6.52
CA LYS A 443 10.97 -2.57 6.25
C LYS A 443 11.76 -1.54 7.06
N VAL A 444 12.66 -1.95 7.96
CA VAL A 444 13.32 -1.06 8.92
C VAL A 444 14.05 0.09 8.23
N PHE A 445 14.90 -0.22 7.23
CA PHE A 445 15.66 0.81 6.51
C PHE A 445 14.74 1.74 5.72
N LEU A 446 13.76 1.20 4.99
CA LEU A 446 12.83 2.00 4.21
C LEU A 446 12.03 2.97 5.09
N GLN A 447 11.63 2.54 6.30
CA GLN A 447 10.96 3.41 7.26
C GLN A 447 11.93 4.44 7.86
N TYR A 448 13.17 4.04 8.18
CA TYR A 448 14.22 4.95 8.68
C TYR A 448 14.54 6.06 7.67
N ALA A 449 14.65 5.70 6.38
CA ALA A 449 15.01 6.60 5.30
C ALA A 449 13.83 7.40 4.72
N ARG A 450 12.57 7.08 5.10
CA ARG A 450 11.33 7.57 4.47
C ARG A 450 11.26 9.09 4.32
N GLU A 451 11.73 9.84 5.33
CA GLU A 451 11.73 11.31 5.28
C GLU A 451 13.01 11.90 4.68
N ALA A 452 14.14 11.19 4.75
CA ALA A 452 15.44 11.71 4.37
C ALA A 452 15.81 11.45 2.90
N ILE A 453 15.13 10.51 2.23
CA ILE A 453 15.35 10.18 0.81
C ILE A 453 14.06 10.42 0.03
N PRO A 454 14.14 10.93 -1.21
CA PRO A 454 12.97 11.04 -2.08
C PRO A 454 12.27 9.69 -2.28
N GLU A 455 10.95 9.68 -2.22
CA GLU A 455 10.14 8.48 -2.42
C GLU A 455 10.42 7.84 -3.77
N ALA A 456 10.58 8.65 -4.82
CA ALA A 456 10.97 8.16 -6.14
C ALA A 456 12.30 7.37 -6.12
N THR A 457 13.26 7.77 -5.27
CA THR A 457 14.55 7.11 -5.10
C THR A 457 14.42 5.84 -4.23
N LEU A 458 13.65 5.88 -3.14
CA LEU A 458 13.38 4.68 -2.33
C LEU A 458 12.62 3.60 -3.10
N ASN A 459 11.62 4.00 -3.88
CA ASN A 459 10.81 3.08 -4.66
C ASN A 459 11.62 2.44 -5.81
N LEU A 460 12.73 3.05 -6.27
CA LEU A 460 13.68 2.37 -7.16
C LEU A 460 14.25 1.11 -6.50
N LEU A 461 14.62 1.14 -5.22
CA LEU A 461 15.10 -0.07 -4.52
C LEU A 461 14.02 -1.15 -4.43
N GLN A 462 12.77 -0.73 -4.24
CA GLN A 462 11.60 -1.61 -4.18
C GLN A 462 11.10 -2.07 -5.54
N GLN A 463 11.65 -1.54 -6.65
CA GLN A 463 11.17 -1.76 -8.01
C GLN A 463 9.67 -1.45 -8.15
N GLN A 464 9.22 -0.35 -7.53
CA GLN A 464 7.84 0.15 -7.57
C GLN A 464 7.76 1.54 -8.22
N GLY A 465 6.70 1.79 -9.00
CA GLY A 465 6.44 3.13 -9.53
C GLY A 465 6.05 4.12 -8.42
N SER A 466 6.42 5.39 -8.57
CA SER A 466 5.93 6.51 -7.75
C SER A 466 5.42 7.64 -8.63
N VAL A 467 4.31 8.28 -8.27
CA VAL A 467 3.78 9.46 -8.99
C VAL A 467 4.83 10.56 -9.13
N GLN A 468 5.77 10.66 -8.18
CA GLN A 468 6.87 11.64 -8.23
C GLN A 468 7.84 11.39 -9.39
N GLN A 469 8.00 10.16 -9.88
CA GLN A 469 8.85 9.85 -11.04
C GLN A 469 8.35 10.50 -12.33
N HIS A 470 7.07 10.92 -12.39
CA HIS A 470 6.57 11.75 -13.50
C HIS A 470 7.17 13.15 -13.53
N TYR A 471 7.81 13.63 -12.46
CA TYR A 471 8.25 15.03 -12.34
C TYR A 471 9.71 15.16 -11.97
N LEU A 472 10.25 14.18 -11.23
CA LEU A 472 11.61 14.22 -10.75
C LEU A 472 12.55 13.55 -11.75
N LEU A 473 13.70 14.19 -11.94
CA LEU A 473 14.81 13.66 -12.71
C LEU A 473 16.09 13.84 -11.89
N GLN A 474 16.78 12.74 -11.62
CA GLN A 474 18.03 12.72 -10.86
C GLN A 474 19.11 12.00 -11.66
N SER A 475 20.33 12.48 -11.57
CA SER A 475 21.50 11.75 -12.05
C SER A 475 21.69 10.47 -11.24
N HIS A 476 22.27 9.45 -11.86
CA HIS A 476 22.59 8.20 -11.14
C HIS A 476 23.51 8.44 -9.95
N ARG A 477 24.42 9.43 -10.05
CA ARG A 477 25.31 9.84 -8.95
C ARG A 477 24.53 10.38 -7.77
N GLU A 478 23.52 11.22 -7.99
CA GLU A 478 22.67 11.75 -6.92
C GLU A 478 21.91 10.62 -6.22
N ILE A 479 21.31 9.71 -6.99
CA ILE A 479 20.56 8.56 -6.44
C ILE A 479 21.48 7.66 -5.62
N ALA A 480 22.62 7.24 -6.17
CA ALA A 480 23.57 6.37 -5.48
C ALA A 480 24.11 7.04 -4.20
N LYS A 481 24.42 8.35 -4.26
CA LYS A 481 24.88 9.10 -3.09
C LYS A 481 23.82 9.12 -1.97
N GLN A 482 22.56 9.38 -2.30
CA GLN A 482 21.47 9.43 -1.32
C GLN A 482 21.27 8.08 -0.63
N ILE A 483 21.19 7.00 -1.43
CA ILE A 483 21.03 5.63 -0.91
C ILE A 483 22.19 5.29 0.02
N ASN A 484 23.43 5.54 -0.42
CA ASN A 484 24.63 5.21 0.34
C ASN A 484 24.75 6.02 1.63
N GLN A 485 24.42 7.31 1.61
CA GLN A 485 24.47 8.17 2.80
C GLN A 485 23.43 7.75 3.84
N ALA A 486 22.19 7.51 3.40
CA ALA A 486 21.13 7.07 4.29
C ALA A 486 21.38 5.66 4.83
N TRP A 487 21.87 4.75 3.99
CA TRP A 487 22.25 3.41 4.41
C TRP A 487 23.40 3.45 5.42
N GLY A 488 24.43 4.26 5.18
CA GLY A 488 25.54 4.47 6.11
C GLY A 488 25.07 5.00 7.47
N SER A 489 24.17 5.99 7.48
CA SER A 489 23.55 6.50 8.72
C SER A 489 22.71 5.43 9.42
N PHE A 490 21.97 4.63 8.64
CA PHE A 490 21.14 3.54 9.14
C PHE A 490 21.99 2.45 9.82
N ILE A 491 23.01 1.92 9.16
CA ILE A 491 23.87 0.87 9.73
C ILE A 491 24.66 1.39 10.95
N ALA A 492 25.08 2.66 10.94
CA ALA A 492 25.68 3.28 12.13
C ALA A 492 24.69 3.31 13.31
N THR A 493 23.41 3.62 13.04
CA THR A 493 22.34 3.59 14.06
C THR A 493 22.06 2.17 14.56
N VAL A 494 22.18 1.16 13.69
CA VAL A 494 22.08 -0.27 14.05
C VAL A 494 23.30 -0.74 14.85
N GLY A 495 24.40 0.00 14.87
CA GLY A 495 25.57 -0.26 15.72
C GLY A 495 26.82 -0.76 15.00
N PHE A 496 26.89 -0.64 13.67
CA PHE A 496 28.12 -0.86 12.91
C PHE A 496 29.05 0.36 13.09
N THR A 497 30.29 0.15 13.55
CA THR A 497 31.19 1.22 14.03
C THR A 497 32.41 1.49 13.15
N ARG A 498 32.91 0.51 12.39
CA ARG A 498 34.11 0.61 11.54
C ARG A 498 33.77 0.81 10.06
N VAL A 499 32.56 0.42 9.63
CA VAL A 499 32.01 0.69 8.31
C VAL A 499 31.68 2.18 8.20
N THR A 500 32.71 3.02 8.03
CA THR A 500 32.56 4.46 7.84
C THR A 500 33.30 4.88 6.57
N ARG A 501 32.74 4.55 5.40
CA ARG A 501 32.80 5.33 4.14
C ARG A 501 32.36 4.45 2.98
N VAL A 502 31.14 4.70 2.50
CA VAL A 502 30.74 4.25 1.17
C VAL A 502 31.16 5.35 0.20
N ASP A 503 32.27 5.16 -0.51
CA ASP A 503 32.62 6.06 -1.61
C ASP A 503 31.51 6.00 -2.65
N ALA A 504 30.85 7.14 -2.88
CA ALA A 504 29.81 7.30 -3.88
C ALA A 504 30.43 7.31 -5.28
N VAL A 505 30.91 6.15 -5.76
CA VAL A 505 31.44 6.02 -7.12
C VAL A 505 30.35 5.49 -8.03
N SER A 506 29.54 6.41 -8.55
CA SER A 506 28.74 6.14 -9.74
C SER A 506 29.68 5.99 -10.93
N HIS A 507 29.66 4.82 -11.57
CA HIS A 507 30.42 4.54 -12.81
C HIS A 507 29.54 4.66 -14.06
N SER A 508 28.31 5.18 -13.95
CA SER A 508 27.57 5.52 -15.17
C SER A 508 28.22 6.74 -15.80
N GLU A 509 28.28 6.76 -17.12
CA GLU A 509 28.65 7.94 -17.91
C GLU A 509 28.03 9.19 -17.28
N HIS A 510 28.81 10.27 -17.21
CA HIS A 510 28.48 11.52 -16.49
C HIS A 510 27.18 12.22 -16.94
N LEU A 511 26.37 11.60 -17.80
CA LEU A 511 25.16 12.11 -18.44
C LEU A 511 23.90 11.24 -18.22
N ALA A 512 23.99 10.09 -17.55
CA ALA A 512 22.83 9.20 -17.34
C ALA A 512 21.94 9.67 -16.17
N HIS A 513 20.65 9.89 -16.47
CA HIS A 513 19.64 10.27 -15.50
C HIS A 513 18.56 9.18 -15.38
N ALA A 514 17.83 9.18 -14.27
CA ALA A 514 16.65 8.36 -14.05
C ALA A 514 15.45 9.23 -13.63
N GLY A 515 14.26 8.91 -14.12
CA GLY A 515 13.03 9.65 -13.85
C GLY A 515 12.41 10.27 -15.12
N SER A 516 11.89 11.48 -15.01
CA SER A 516 11.07 12.10 -16.06
C SER A 516 11.87 12.58 -17.28
N GLU A 517 11.60 11.96 -18.44
CA GLU A 517 12.16 12.35 -19.74
C GLU A 517 11.69 13.73 -20.25
N MET A 518 10.61 14.26 -19.66
CA MET A 518 10.00 15.54 -20.03
C MET A 518 10.64 16.76 -19.33
N THR A 519 11.72 16.54 -18.58
CA THR A 519 12.45 17.60 -17.88
C THR A 519 13.34 18.38 -18.84
N LEU A 520 13.16 19.71 -18.91
CA LEU A 520 13.94 20.62 -19.74
C LEU A 520 15.34 20.86 -19.17
N ARG A 521 16.33 21.07 -20.05
CA ARG A 521 17.69 21.47 -19.65
C ARG A 521 17.69 22.87 -19.03
N SER A 522 18.42 23.03 -17.93
CA SER A 522 18.44 24.30 -17.18
C SER A 522 18.85 25.51 -18.01
N SER A 523 19.87 25.37 -18.86
CA SER A 523 20.39 26.46 -19.70
C SER A 523 19.34 27.06 -20.65
N LEU A 524 18.41 26.23 -21.12
CA LEU A 524 17.35 26.67 -22.04
C LEU A 524 16.38 27.64 -21.37
N LEU A 525 16.15 27.44 -20.08
CA LEU A 525 15.16 28.21 -19.35
C LEU A 525 15.66 29.63 -19.07
N ASP A 526 16.94 29.75 -18.73
CA ASP A 526 17.59 31.06 -18.58
C ASP A 526 17.57 31.84 -19.90
N GLU A 527 17.77 31.15 -21.04
CA GLU A 527 17.65 31.76 -22.37
C GLU A 527 16.23 32.29 -22.65
N ILE A 528 15.17 31.52 -22.31
CA ILE A 528 13.77 31.96 -22.49
C ILE A 528 13.45 33.17 -21.60
N LEU A 529 13.92 33.14 -20.35
CA LEU A 529 13.72 34.24 -19.39
C LEU A 529 14.43 35.52 -19.88
N MET A 530 15.69 35.41 -20.30
CA MET A 530 16.44 36.52 -20.89
C MET A 530 15.78 37.05 -22.16
N HIS A 531 15.29 36.17 -23.04
CA HIS A 531 14.61 36.59 -24.26
C HIS A 531 13.37 37.45 -23.96
N SER A 532 12.56 37.04 -22.98
CA SER A 532 11.35 37.77 -22.59
C SER A 532 11.67 39.18 -22.06
N VAL A 533 12.69 39.30 -21.19
CA VAL A 533 13.15 40.58 -20.64
C VAL A 533 13.75 41.48 -21.73
N ASN A 534 14.57 40.92 -22.62
CA ASN A 534 15.20 41.67 -23.71
C ASN A 534 14.15 42.15 -24.73
N SER A 535 13.17 41.32 -25.07
CA SER A 535 12.06 41.70 -25.95
C SER A 535 11.26 42.86 -25.36
N ALA A 536 10.92 42.78 -24.07
CA ALA A 536 10.23 43.86 -23.37
C ALA A 536 11.05 45.17 -23.37
N SER A 537 12.35 45.09 -23.12
CA SER A 537 13.24 46.27 -23.14
C SER A 537 13.31 46.93 -24.52
N GLN A 538 13.31 46.15 -25.61
CA GLN A 538 13.38 46.67 -26.98
C GLN A 538 12.09 47.39 -27.38
N HIS A 539 10.94 46.87 -26.95
CA HIS A 539 9.61 47.38 -27.34
C HIS A 539 9.01 48.38 -26.34
N LEU A 540 9.71 48.67 -25.24
CA LEU A 540 9.21 49.51 -24.14
C LEU A 540 8.62 50.84 -24.62
N LYS A 541 9.32 51.52 -25.54
CA LYS A 541 8.98 52.87 -26.02
C LYS A 541 8.05 52.87 -27.24
N THR A 542 8.03 51.79 -28.01
CA THR A 542 7.35 51.72 -29.32
C THR A 542 6.04 50.96 -29.23
N GLU A 543 5.99 49.88 -28.44
CA GLU A 543 4.86 48.97 -28.31
C GLU A 543 4.69 48.56 -26.84
N ALA A 544 4.31 49.51 -25.99
CA ALA A 544 4.27 49.30 -24.56
C ALA A 544 3.29 48.18 -24.10
N PHE A 545 2.24 47.86 -24.86
CA PHE A 545 1.41 46.66 -24.61
C PHE A 545 2.14 45.36 -24.89
N HIS A 546 2.98 45.32 -25.92
CA HIS A 546 3.83 44.17 -26.20
C HIS A 546 4.83 43.99 -25.05
N ALA A 547 5.52 45.06 -24.65
CA ALA A 547 6.45 45.02 -23.52
C ALA A 547 5.78 44.57 -22.21
N PHE A 548 4.59 45.07 -21.91
CA PHE A 548 3.79 44.60 -20.76
C PHE A 548 3.47 43.11 -20.85
N ASN A 549 3.01 42.62 -22.00
CA ASN A 549 2.66 41.21 -22.18
C ASN A 549 3.88 40.28 -22.10
N GLU A 550 5.05 40.69 -22.58
CA GLU A 550 6.31 39.94 -22.44
C GLU A 550 6.77 39.89 -20.97
N LEU A 551 6.60 40.97 -20.20
CA LEU A 551 6.87 40.95 -18.74
C LEU A 551 5.86 40.10 -17.98
N ALA A 552 4.59 40.12 -18.36
CA ALA A 552 3.58 39.22 -17.78
C ALA A 552 3.91 37.74 -18.07
N PHE A 553 4.40 37.43 -19.28
CA PHE A 553 4.87 36.10 -19.65
C PHE A 553 6.14 35.70 -18.87
N TYR A 554 7.09 36.63 -18.69
CA TYR A 554 8.24 36.43 -17.81
C TYR A 554 7.81 36.03 -16.40
N ILE A 555 6.88 36.76 -15.79
CA ILE A 555 6.37 36.46 -14.44
C ILE A 555 5.66 35.10 -14.41
N TYR A 556 4.87 34.77 -15.44
CA TYR A 556 4.26 33.44 -15.57
C TYR A 556 5.33 32.34 -15.52
N LEU A 557 6.40 32.47 -16.31
CA LEU A 557 7.47 31.49 -16.38
C LEU A 557 8.20 31.38 -15.03
N ARG A 558 8.56 32.53 -14.43
CA ARG A 558 9.24 32.58 -13.12
C ARG A 558 8.42 31.89 -12.03
N VAL A 559 7.14 32.21 -11.91
CA VAL A 559 6.27 31.54 -10.94
C VAL A 559 6.15 30.05 -11.26
N SER A 560 5.90 29.68 -12.51
CA SER A 560 5.69 28.27 -12.89
C SER A 560 6.92 27.39 -12.63
N MET A 561 8.11 27.92 -12.92
CA MET A 561 9.39 27.24 -12.74
C MET A 561 9.89 27.25 -11.29
N THR A 562 9.50 28.23 -10.48
CA THR A 562 9.86 28.24 -9.06
C THR A 562 8.87 27.40 -8.26
N VAL A 563 7.56 27.66 -8.33
CA VAL A 563 6.61 27.09 -7.37
C VAL A 563 5.76 25.94 -7.91
N GLY A 564 6.08 25.43 -9.10
CA GLY A 564 5.42 24.26 -9.68
C GLY A 564 3.94 24.50 -10.02
N LEU A 565 3.63 25.70 -10.53
CA LEU A 565 2.28 26.07 -10.95
C LEU A 565 1.76 25.09 -12.01
N ARG A 566 0.47 24.73 -11.95
CA ARG A 566 -0.10 23.77 -12.91
C ARG A 566 -0.54 24.53 -14.16
N PRO A 567 -0.23 24.03 -15.38
CA PRO A 567 -0.71 24.64 -16.61
C PRO A 567 -2.19 24.26 -16.82
N VAL A 568 -3.09 25.11 -16.33
CA VAL A 568 -4.55 24.99 -16.52
C VAL A 568 -5.06 26.22 -17.28
N ALA A 569 -6.36 26.31 -17.53
CA ALA A 569 -6.95 27.47 -18.21
C ALA A 569 -6.74 28.78 -17.42
N GLU A 570 -6.86 28.70 -16.09
CA GLU A 570 -6.67 29.83 -15.16
C GLU A 570 -5.72 29.43 -14.03
N PRO A 571 -4.40 29.55 -14.26
CA PRO A 571 -3.40 29.04 -13.32
C PRO A 571 -3.18 29.99 -12.13
N PHE A 572 -3.29 31.29 -12.35
CA PHE A 572 -3.22 32.30 -11.31
C PHE A 572 -4.58 32.52 -10.66
N PRO A 573 -4.65 32.82 -9.35
CA PRO A 573 -5.91 33.10 -8.69
C PRO A 573 -6.33 34.57 -8.78
N ASN A 574 -7.53 34.86 -8.30
CA ASN A 574 -7.99 36.23 -8.07
C ASN A 574 -7.19 36.93 -6.98
N HIS A 575 -7.23 38.26 -6.97
CA HIS A 575 -6.58 39.11 -5.95
C HIS A 575 -6.90 38.72 -4.50
N GLU A 576 -8.15 38.34 -4.20
CA GLU A 576 -8.59 37.95 -2.85
C GLU A 576 -7.87 36.70 -2.28
N PHE A 577 -7.23 35.91 -3.14
CA PHE A 577 -6.55 34.67 -2.78
C PHE A 577 -5.03 34.80 -2.85
N TYR A 578 -4.52 36.02 -2.91
CA TYR A 578 -3.10 36.33 -2.91
C TYR A 578 -2.76 37.21 -1.70
N SER A 579 -1.64 36.90 -1.05
CA SER A 579 -1.10 37.72 0.03
C SER A 579 0.40 37.85 -0.14
N SER A 580 0.85 39.03 -0.57
CA SER A 580 2.28 39.39 -0.62
C SER A 580 2.92 39.34 0.78
N LYS A 581 2.23 39.86 1.80
CA LYS A 581 2.70 39.86 3.20
C LYS A 581 2.99 38.46 3.73
N LEU A 582 2.07 37.52 3.49
CA LEU A 582 2.28 36.12 3.86
C LEU A 582 3.10 35.36 2.81
N GLY A 583 3.38 35.99 1.65
CA GLY A 583 3.93 35.44 0.42
C GLY A 583 3.36 34.09 0.03
N VAL A 584 2.03 34.05 -0.10
CA VAL A 584 1.29 32.86 -0.52
C VAL A 584 0.21 33.23 -1.52
N MET A 585 -0.15 32.26 -2.36
CA MET A 585 -1.36 32.31 -3.15
C MET A 585 -2.16 31.02 -2.99
N SER A 586 -3.48 31.12 -2.99
CA SER A 586 -4.38 29.98 -2.91
C SER A 586 -5.00 29.74 -4.29
N VAL A 587 -4.91 28.55 -4.86
CA VAL A 587 -5.48 28.22 -6.19
C VAL A 587 -6.42 27.02 -6.10
N LYS A 588 -7.42 26.95 -6.98
CA LYS A 588 -8.40 25.84 -6.99
C LYS A 588 -7.71 24.53 -7.39
N ASP A 589 -8.04 23.43 -6.71
CA ASP A 589 -7.58 22.10 -7.12
C ASP A 589 -8.57 21.44 -8.10
N LYS A 590 -8.02 20.77 -9.13
CA LYS A 590 -8.78 20.10 -10.20
C LYS A 590 -9.27 18.71 -9.79
N ALA A 591 -8.64 18.09 -8.79
CA ALA A 591 -8.77 16.64 -8.52
C ALA A 591 -9.64 16.26 -7.30
N VAL A 592 -10.25 17.22 -6.61
CA VAL A 592 -10.90 16.94 -5.32
C VAL A 592 -12.42 16.81 -5.46
N HIS A 593 -12.97 15.78 -4.83
CA HIS A 593 -14.42 15.52 -4.76
C HIS A 593 -15.22 16.68 -4.12
N HIS A 594 -14.55 17.61 -3.41
CA HIS A 594 -15.14 18.80 -2.82
C HIS A 594 -14.85 20.05 -3.67
N LYS A 595 -15.90 20.64 -4.25
CA LYS A 595 -15.88 21.82 -5.15
C LYS A 595 -15.23 23.10 -4.58
N LYS A 596 -14.78 23.10 -3.32
CA LYS A 596 -14.25 24.28 -2.60
C LYS A 596 -12.80 24.13 -2.16
N GLU A 597 -12.15 23.00 -2.40
CA GLU A 597 -10.80 22.79 -1.90
C GLU A 597 -9.77 23.58 -2.72
N ARG A 598 -8.85 24.25 -2.00
CA ARG A 598 -7.84 25.12 -2.59
C ARG A 598 -6.46 24.74 -2.07
N ARG A 599 -5.48 24.67 -2.97
CA ARG A 599 -4.08 24.47 -2.61
C ARG A 599 -3.39 25.78 -2.30
N LEU A 600 -2.61 25.78 -1.22
CA LEU A 600 -1.75 26.90 -0.85
C LEU A 600 -0.41 26.73 -1.57
N ILE A 601 0.05 27.78 -2.23
CA ILE A 601 1.34 27.83 -2.91
C ILE A 601 2.17 28.92 -2.24
N VAL A 602 3.35 28.55 -1.76
CA VAL A 602 4.30 29.47 -1.14
C VAL A 602 5.13 30.14 -2.21
N LEU A 603 5.21 31.47 -2.14
CA LEU A 603 5.99 32.32 -3.04
C LEU A 603 7.26 32.79 -2.32
N THR A 604 8.32 33.04 -3.10
CA THR A 604 9.52 33.73 -2.62
C THR A 604 9.26 35.23 -2.53
N SER A 605 10.10 35.93 -1.76
CA SER A 605 10.01 37.39 -1.64
C SER A 605 10.09 38.09 -2.99
N LYS A 606 10.97 37.62 -3.90
CA LYS A 606 11.13 38.20 -5.25
C LYS A 606 9.94 37.95 -6.17
N LEU A 607 9.30 36.78 -6.09
CA LEU A 607 8.07 36.54 -6.84
C LEU A 607 6.93 37.44 -6.37
N CYS A 608 6.83 37.71 -5.07
CA CYS A 608 5.86 38.67 -4.53
C CYS A 608 6.12 40.09 -5.06
N GLU A 609 7.38 40.55 -5.04
CA GLU A 609 7.75 41.85 -5.62
C GLU A 609 7.37 41.97 -7.11
N LEU A 610 7.67 40.94 -7.91
CA LEU A 610 7.32 40.90 -9.33
C LEU A 610 5.81 40.94 -9.57
N ILE A 611 5.04 40.15 -8.81
CA ILE A 611 3.58 40.11 -8.91
C ILE A 611 2.98 41.46 -8.49
N ASP A 612 3.42 42.02 -7.37
CA ASP A 612 2.91 43.31 -6.88
C ASP A 612 3.21 44.45 -7.86
N ALA A 613 4.41 44.46 -8.44
CA ALA A 613 4.78 45.43 -9.48
C ALA A 613 3.91 45.27 -10.74
N HIS A 614 3.63 44.04 -11.16
CA HIS A 614 2.74 43.75 -12.28
C HIS A 614 1.31 44.20 -12.02
N ILE A 615 0.77 43.91 -10.83
CA ILE A 615 -0.58 44.35 -10.42
C ILE A 615 -0.68 45.87 -10.52
N ALA A 616 0.28 46.60 -9.96
CA ALA A 616 0.28 48.06 -9.97
C ALA A 616 0.29 48.64 -11.40
N VAL A 617 1.11 48.07 -12.30
CA VAL A 617 1.13 48.48 -13.72
C VAL A 617 -0.19 48.13 -14.41
N ALA A 618 -0.74 46.94 -14.15
CA ALA A 618 -1.99 46.50 -14.78
C ALA A 618 -3.21 47.33 -14.35
N GLU A 619 -3.29 47.70 -13.06
CA GLU A 619 -4.31 48.62 -12.54
C GLU A 619 -4.20 50.01 -13.17
N GLY A 620 -2.97 50.52 -13.28
CA GLY A 620 -2.72 51.77 -13.97
C GLY A 620 -3.16 51.73 -15.44
N LEU A 621 -2.79 50.68 -16.16
CA LEU A 621 -3.22 50.47 -17.55
C LEU A 621 -4.74 50.34 -17.66
N ALA A 622 -5.40 49.65 -16.74
CA ALA A 622 -6.86 49.55 -16.71
C ALA A 622 -7.52 50.94 -16.61
N SER A 623 -6.97 51.80 -15.74
CA SER A 623 -7.42 53.19 -15.57
C SER A 623 -7.23 54.02 -16.84
N ILE A 624 -6.06 53.96 -17.48
CA ILE A 624 -5.78 54.71 -18.73
C ILE A 624 -6.71 54.26 -19.86
N LEU A 625 -6.92 52.94 -19.97
CA LEU A 625 -7.71 52.37 -21.06
C LEU A 625 -9.22 52.39 -20.79
N ALA A 626 -9.64 52.86 -19.62
CA ALA A 626 -11.03 52.83 -19.16
C ALA A 626 -11.67 51.43 -19.27
N ILE A 627 -10.91 50.40 -18.89
CA ILE A 627 -11.38 49.01 -18.83
C ILE A 627 -11.43 48.54 -17.36
N SER A 628 -12.16 47.45 -17.09
CA SER A 628 -12.20 46.86 -15.75
C SER A 628 -10.79 46.43 -15.30
N THR A 629 -10.51 46.44 -14.00
CA THR A 629 -9.26 45.86 -13.47
C THR A 629 -9.18 44.36 -13.77
N PRO A 630 -7.96 43.79 -13.93
CA PRO A 630 -7.80 42.36 -14.15
C PRO A 630 -8.29 41.57 -12.93
N ILE A 631 -8.99 40.46 -13.17
CA ILE A 631 -9.50 39.60 -12.08
C ILE A 631 -8.36 38.80 -11.44
N HIS A 632 -7.45 38.27 -12.26
CA HIS A 632 -6.33 37.43 -11.82
C HIS A 632 -5.06 38.27 -11.58
N ILE A 633 -4.25 37.86 -10.60
CA ILE A 633 -3.04 38.60 -10.16
C ILE A 633 -1.96 38.73 -11.25
N VAL A 634 -1.95 37.83 -12.24
CA VAL A 634 -1.09 37.92 -13.42
C VAL A 634 -1.96 37.65 -14.65
N SER A 635 -2.02 38.63 -15.54
CA SER A 635 -2.91 38.65 -16.72
C SER A 635 -2.21 39.36 -17.88
N ARG A 636 -2.58 39.01 -19.11
CA ARG A 636 -2.15 39.70 -20.33
C ARG A 636 -3.27 40.57 -20.89
N ILE A 637 -2.93 41.58 -21.69
CA ILE A 637 -3.90 42.39 -22.43
C ILE A 637 -3.95 41.95 -23.89
N THR A 638 -5.15 41.70 -24.39
CA THR A 638 -5.37 41.36 -25.81
C THR A 638 -5.44 42.62 -26.67
N ASP A 639 -5.31 42.46 -27.99
CA ASP A 639 -5.46 43.56 -28.96
C ASP A 639 -6.82 44.26 -28.85
N ASN A 640 -7.85 43.52 -28.42
CA ASN A 640 -9.20 44.02 -28.13
C ASN A 640 -9.31 44.73 -26.77
N LYS A 641 -8.19 45.04 -26.11
CA LYS A 641 -8.10 45.67 -24.79
C LYS A 641 -8.89 44.95 -23.70
N LYS A 642 -8.91 43.61 -23.74
CA LYS A 642 -9.49 42.76 -22.70
C LYS A 642 -8.40 42.02 -21.96
N TRP A 643 -8.58 41.86 -20.66
CA TRP A 643 -7.73 41.01 -19.83
C TRP A 643 -7.97 39.55 -20.14
N GLU A 644 -6.87 38.80 -20.23
CA GLU A 644 -6.91 37.37 -20.46
C GLU A 644 -5.93 36.66 -19.52
N SER A 645 -6.36 35.51 -18.99
CA SER A 645 -5.51 34.62 -18.22
C SER A 645 -4.55 33.85 -19.12
N PHE A 646 -3.40 33.45 -18.58
CA PHE A 646 -2.46 32.56 -19.27
C PHE A 646 -3.03 31.13 -19.34
N SER A 647 -3.63 30.78 -20.47
CA SER A 647 -4.04 29.41 -20.75
C SER A 647 -2.85 28.51 -21.11
N SER A 648 -2.95 27.21 -20.83
CA SER A 648 -1.92 26.24 -21.23
C SER A 648 -1.66 26.22 -22.75
N ALA A 649 -2.69 26.45 -23.56
CA ALA A 649 -2.57 26.50 -25.03
C ALA A 649 -1.69 27.69 -25.45
N PHE A 650 -2.01 28.89 -24.97
CA PHE A 650 -1.21 30.08 -25.26
C PHE A 650 0.26 29.93 -24.86
N VAL A 651 0.51 29.40 -23.65
CA VAL A 651 1.88 29.21 -23.15
C VAL A 651 2.63 28.18 -23.98
N ASN A 652 1.99 27.06 -24.36
CA ASN A 652 2.60 26.06 -25.23
C ASN A 652 2.95 26.63 -26.60
N ASP A 653 2.06 27.43 -27.19
CA ASP A 653 2.28 28.05 -28.50
C ASP A 653 3.46 29.02 -28.44
N LYS A 654 3.51 29.86 -27.40
CA LYS A 654 4.62 30.81 -27.18
C LYS A 654 5.95 30.09 -26.95
N LEU A 655 5.97 29.05 -26.11
CA LEU A 655 7.17 28.21 -25.91
C LEU A 655 7.62 27.54 -27.21
N THR A 656 6.66 27.06 -28.02
CA THR A 656 6.96 26.41 -29.30
C THR A 656 7.58 27.38 -30.30
N GLN A 657 7.10 28.63 -30.33
CA GLN A 657 7.66 29.69 -31.16
C GLN A 657 9.09 30.04 -30.72
N LEU A 658 9.32 30.23 -29.43
CA LEU A 658 10.64 30.59 -28.89
C LEU A 658 11.68 29.49 -29.07
N LEU A 659 11.28 28.24 -28.90
CA LEU A 659 12.19 27.09 -28.91
C LEU A 659 12.26 26.38 -30.25
N THR A 660 11.44 26.79 -31.23
CA THR A 660 11.31 26.15 -32.55
C THR A 660 11.02 24.64 -32.46
N ALA A 661 10.35 24.21 -31.39
CA ALA A 661 10.06 22.81 -31.10
C ALA A 661 8.90 22.68 -30.11
N LYS A 662 8.16 21.56 -30.17
CA LYS A 662 6.98 21.33 -29.33
C LYS A 662 7.36 21.07 -27.88
N VAL A 663 7.42 22.15 -27.10
CA VAL A 663 7.64 22.11 -25.65
C VAL A 663 6.32 22.43 -24.93
N THR A 664 6.02 21.63 -23.91
CA THR A 664 4.79 21.80 -23.13
C THR A 664 5.06 22.61 -21.86
N SER A 665 4.11 23.47 -21.49
CA SER A 665 4.08 24.20 -20.21
C SER A 665 4.11 23.27 -18.99
N HIS A 666 3.76 21.99 -19.15
CA HIS A 666 3.88 20.99 -18.09
C HIS A 666 5.33 20.78 -17.66
N SER A 667 6.30 20.90 -18.59
CA SER A 667 7.72 20.76 -18.29
C SER A 667 8.24 21.80 -17.29
N LEU A 668 7.61 22.99 -17.18
CA LEU A 668 7.98 24.01 -16.19
C LEU A 668 7.76 23.52 -14.74
N ARG A 669 6.76 22.65 -14.53
CA ARG A 669 6.54 22.04 -13.22
C ARG A 669 7.58 20.99 -12.87
N HIS A 670 8.18 20.33 -13.87
CA HIS A 670 9.27 19.36 -13.68
C HIS A 670 10.53 20.09 -13.25
N VAL A 671 10.82 21.24 -13.90
CA VAL A 671 11.90 22.15 -13.51
C VAL A 671 11.75 22.59 -12.05
N ALA A 672 10.55 22.98 -11.64
CA ALA A 672 10.29 23.39 -10.26
C ALA A 672 10.55 22.26 -9.26
N ALA A 673 10.02 21.07 -9.55
CA ALA A 673 10.22 19.86 -8.74
C ALA A 673 11.71 19.52 -8.60
N GLN A 674 12.44 19.56 -9.72
CA GLN A 674 13.87 19.26 -9.77
C GLN A 674 14.69 20.31 -9.01
N SER A 675 14.38 21.59 -9.16
CA SER A 675 15.09 22.70 -8.50
C SER A 675 14.90 22.65 -6.98
N PHE A 676 13.66 22.44 -6.54
CA PHE A 676 13.34 22.22 -5.12
C PHE A 676 14.12 21.03 -4.55
N LEU A 677 14.10 19.90 -5.25
CA LEU A 677 14.77 18.68 -4.84
C LEU A 677 16.29 18.88 -4.71
N ARG A 678 16.95 19.39 -5.77
CA ARG A 678 18.40 19.62 -5.81
C ARG A 678 18.86 20.60 -4.73
N SER A 679 18.14 21.70 -4.56
CA SER A 679 18.42 22.70 -3.51
C SER A 679 18.37 22.04 -2.13
N SER A 680 17.26 21.34 -1.84
CA SER A 680 17.02 20.72 -0.53
C SER A 680 18.06 19.64 -0.18
N ILE A 681 18.45 18.81 -1.15
CA ILE A 681 19.49 17.78 -0.95
C ILE A 681 20.87 18.41 -0.74
N THR A 682 21.23 19.41 -1.55
CA THR A 682 22.55 20.06 -1.46
C THR A 682 22.75 20.71 -0.10
N GLN A 683 21.68 21.24 0.50
CA GLN A 683 21.69 21.83 1.83
C GLN A 683 21.59 20.83 2.98
N GLY A 684 21.35 19.54 2.70
CA GLY A 684 21.12 18.52 3.73
C GLY A 684 19.84 18.75 4.54
N GLN A 685 18.85 19.46 3.97
CA GLN A 685 17.59 19.81 4.63
C GLN A 685 16.37 19.17 3.93
N PHE A 686 16.61 18.12 3.14
CA PHE A 686 15.54 17.44 2.42
C PHE A 686 14.58 16.73 3.39
N LEU A 687 13.29 16.93 3.15
CA LEU A 687 12.20 16.21 3.79
C LEU A 687 11.19 15.75 2.72
N GLN A 688 10.86 14.46 2.71
CA GLN A 688 9.88 13.91 1.78
C GLN A 688 8.49 14.55 1.96
N SER A 689 8.09 14.80 3.20
CA SER A 689 6.87 15.53 3.55
C SER A 689 6.83 16.94 2.92
N ALA A 690 7.94 17.67 2.94
CA ALA A 690 8.04 19.00 2.33
C ALA A 690 7.91 18.94 0.80
N LEU A 691 8.51 17.93 0.15
CA LEU A 691 8.36 17.70 -1.30
C LEU A 691 6.92 17.32 -1.67
N ASN A 692 6.25 16.49 -0.87
CA ASN A 692 4.85 16.12 -1.08
C ASN A 692 3.92 17.33 -0.99
N LEU A 693 4.17 18.23 -0.03
CA LEU A 693 3.46 19.50 0.12
C LEU A 693 3.72 20.42 -1.09
N PHE A 694 4.98 20.59 -1.49
CA PHE A 694 5.37 21.40 -2.64
C PHE A 694 4.68 20.94 -3.93
N LEU A 695 4.69 19.63 -4.21
CA LEU A 695 4.07 19.07 -5.40
C LEU A 695 2.55 18.89 -5.26
N ASN A 696 1.99 19.03 -4.06
CA ASN A 696 0.61 18.65 -3.75
C ASN A 696 0.31 17.20 -4.20
N HIS A 697 1.24 16.29 -3.90
CA HIS A 697 1.16 14.85 -4.20
C HIS A 697 1.07 14.06 -2.89
N SER A 698 -0.04 14.21 -2.16
CA SER A 698 -0.39 13.24 -1.13
C SER A 698 -0.82 11.94 -1.80
N ARG A 699 -0.41 10.81 -1.24
CA ARG A 699 -0.71 9.44 -1.70
C ARG A 699 -2.22 9.14 -1.67
N SER A 700 -3.06 10.00 -1.09
CA SER A 700 -4.50 9.79 -0.93
C SER A 700 -5.41 10.92 -1.46
N ASN A 701 -4.88 11.92 -2.17
CA ASN A 701 -5.61 13.18 -2.45
C ASN A 701 -6.11 13.91 -1.18
N ALA A 702 -5.65 13.53 0.02
CA ALA A 702 -5.89 14.31 1.22
C ALA A 702 -5.17 15.65 1.10
N TYR A 703 -5.84 16.74 1.45
CA TYR A 703 -5.20 18.04 1.54
C TYR A 703 -3.98 17.93 2.45
N ALA A 704 -2.77 18.08 1.92
CA ALA A 704 -1.56 17.83 2.70
C ALA A 704 -1.45 18.75 3.94
N LEU A 705 -2.09 19.92 3.89
CA LEU A 705 -2.19 20.87 5.00
C LEU A 705 -3.33 20.57 6.00
N SER A 706 -4.23 19.62 5.73
CA SER A 706 -5.27 19.22 6.70
C SER A 706 -4.70 18.51 7.94
N ASN A 707 -3.46 18.02 7.84
CA ASN A 707 -2.73 17.38 8.93
C ASN A 707 -1.91 18.36 9.78
N HIS A 708 -1.88 19.63 9.39
CA HIS A 708 -1.13 20.69 10.07
C HIS A 708 -2.08 21.51 10.96
N SER A 709 -1.66 21.80 12.20
CA SER A 709 -2.37 22.78 13.03
C SER A 709 -2.27 24.17 12.38
N LEU A 710 -3.26 25.04 12.59
CA LEU A 710 -3.24 26.40 12.04
C LEU A 710 -1.97 27.18 12.42
N LEU A 711 -1.42 26.95 13.62
CA LEU A 711 -0.17 27.55 14.08
C LEU A 711 1.04 27.04 13.28
N SER A 712 1.03 25.77 12.84
CA SER A 712 2.12 25.18 12.06
C SER A 712 2.14 25.60 10.58
N ILE A 713 1.07 26.22 10.07
CA ILE A 713 1.01 26.69 8.67
C ILE A 713 2.01 27.84 8.43
N THR A 714 2.16 28.76 9.39
CA THR A 714 3.12 29.86 9.27
C THR A 714 4.57 29.36 9.29
N ASP A 715 4.87 28.39 10.16
CA ASP A 715 6.19 27.75 10.22
C ASP A 715 6.49 26.99 8.92
N PHE A 716 5.48 26.30 8.37
CA PHE A 716 5.58 25.64 7.07
C PHE A 716 5.86 26.64 5.94
N ILE A 717 5.09 27.73 5.85
CA ILE A 717 5.29 28.78 4.83
C ILE A 717 6.71 29.33 4.93
N THR A 718 7.17 29.62 6.14
CA THR A 718 8.52 30.15 6.38
C THR A 718 9.60 29.16 5.96
N SER A 719 9.46 27.89 6.35
CA SER A 719 10.41 26.84 6.00
C SER A 719 10.46 26.60 4.50
N GLN A 720 9.32 26.50 3.83
CA GLN A 720 9.25 26.29 2.39
C GLN A 720 9.79 27.50 1.63
N ARG A 721 9.42 28.73 2.02
CA ARG A 721 9.98 29.95 1.41
C ARG A 721 11.50 29.97 1.49
N LYS A 722 12.06 29.68 2.66
CA LYS A 722 13.52 29.65 2.86
C LYS A 722 14.20 28.66 1.91
N GLN A 723 13.61 27.49 1.66
CA GLN A 723 14.13 26.50 0.72
C GLN A 723 14.05 27.00 -0.74
N LEU A 724 12.96 27.69 -1.09
CA LEU A 724 12.74 28.22 -2.43
C LEU A 724 13.69 29.39 -2.75
N GLU A 725 13.90 30.30 -1.80
CA GLU A 725 14.75 31.50 -1.96
C GLU A 725 16.21 31.17 -2.31
N VAL A 726 16.69 29.99 -1.91
CA VAL A 726 18.07 29.56 -2.17
C VAL A 726 18.35 29.40 -3.65
N TYR A 727 17.44 28.77 -4.41
CA TYR A 727 17.66 28.65 -5.85
C TYR A 727 17.10 29.84 -6.62
N ASP A 728 16.14 30.58 -6.05
CA ASP A 728 15.63 31.84 -6.63
C ASP A 728 16.76 32.84 -6.91
N ALA A 729 17.84 32.77 -6.10
CA ALA A 729 19.06 33.54 -6.29
C ALA A 729 19.69 33.45 -7.69
N HIS A 730 19.50 32.35 -8.42
CA HIS A 730 20.05 32.18 -9.77
C HIS A 730 19.36 33.09 -10.80
N HIS A 731 18.18 33.64 -10.49
CA HIS A 731 17.40 34.48 -11.40
C HIS A 731 17.41 35.96 -11.03
N HIS A 732 18.13 36.36 -9.98
CA HIS A 732 18.12 37.73 -9.45
C HIS A 732 18.45 38.81 -10.48
N GLU A 733 19.37 38.56 -11.42
CA GLU A 733 19.72 39.56 -12.44
C GLU A 733 18.55 39.82 -13.40
N ASN A 734 17.90 38.75 -13.88
CA ASN A 734 16.74 38.87 -14.77
C ASN A 734 15.53 39.44 -14.02
N ASP A 735 15.32 39.04 -12.77
CA ASP A 735 14.24 39.55 -11.93
C ASP A 735 14.40 41.05 -11.66
N ALA A 736 15.63 41.53 -11.39
CA ALA A 736 15.92 42.95 -11.22
C ALA A 736 15.69 43.76 -12.51
N LYS A 737 16.09 43.24 -13.68
CA LYS A 737 15.81 43.87 -14.97
C LYS A 737 14.31 43.95 -15.27
N ALA A 738 13.56 42.87 -15.01
CA ALA A 738 12.11 42.84 -15.20
C ALA A 738 11.40 43.86 -14.30
N LEU A 739 11.80 43.95 -13.01
CA LEU A 739 11.29 44.97 -12.09
C LEU A 739 11.57 46.39 -12.58
N GLN A 740 12.80 46.66 -13.03
CA GLN A 740 13.16 47.97 -13.59
C GLN A 740 12.30 48.32 -14.81
N LEU A 741 12.04 47.36 -15.70
CA LEU A 741 11.19 47.58 -16.88
C LEU A 741 9.72 47.83 -16.50
N LEU A 742 9.19 47.13 -15.49
CA LEU A 742 7.84 47.38 -14.96
C LEU A 742 7.74 48.80 -14.36
N GLU A 743 8.74 49.25 -13.62
CA GLU A 743 8.79 50.62 -13.10
C GLU A 743 8.89 51.67 -14.22
N LEU A 744 9.64 51.38 -15.29
CA LEU A 744 9.74 52.27 -16.44
C LEU A 744 8.41 52.35 -17.20
N LEU A 745 7.71 51.23 -17.42
CA LEU A 745 6.35 51.24 -17.98
C LEU A 745 5.42 52.12 -17.14
N ARG A 746 5.48 51.96 -15.82
CA ARG A 746 4.70 52.80 -14.90
C ARG A 746 4.98 54.29 -15.11
N LYS A 747 6.26 54.67 -15.21
CA LYS A 747 6.67 56.07 -15.43
C LYS A 747 6.28 56.59 -16.81
N GLU A 748 6.47 55.81 -17.88
CA GLU A 748 6.16 56.23 -19.25
C GLU A 748 4.66 56.47 -19.46
N PHE A 749 3.82 55.67 -18.81
CA PHE A 749 2.37 55.85 -18.83
C PHE A 749 1.85 56.88 -17.80
N LYS A 750 2.72 57.49 -16.98
CA LYS A 750 2.34 58.39 -15.87
C LYS A 750 1.35 57.75 -14.88
N LEU A 751 1.59 56.47 -14.53
CA LEU A 751 0.74 55.63 -13.67
C LEU A 751 1.02 55.75 -12.17
#